data_AF-A0A3D1V0V1-F1
#
_entry.id   AF-A0A3D1V0V1-F1
#
_cell.length_a   1.000
_cell.length_b   1.000
_cell.length_c   1.000
_cell.angle_alpha   90.00
_cell.angle_beta   90.00
_cell.angle_gamma   90.00
#
_symmetry.space_group_name_H-M   'P 1'
#
loop_
_entity.id
_entity.type
_entity.pdbx_description
1 polymer ?
#
loop_
_entity_poly.entity_id
_entity_poly.type
_entity_poly.pdbx_seq_one_letter_code
_entity_poly.pdbx_strand_id
1 'polypeptide(L)'
;DLVESMEVTTSILEVEPSAVELMDRMLIELTRQQPGYAAQIANITGNPEAVLAVEFYGETDEELRDKVDKLEYHLRQKGLLPHAPIVRVFDAKGQTDVWTVRKAGLGLLMSIRGDAKPIPGIEDVSVPVEHLAEYVAEIKRVCADYGTVAAYYAHASAGCLHIRPLVNLKDAQGVRVMDEITRAAAEMAHRFSGVLSGEHGDGLQRSELNETIFGPELYQAMRELKGIFDPQGLMNPGKVVNAPPMTESLRYGASYQTVPIQTFLDFSREGGFARAIEMCNGAGVCRKVGAGTMCPSYMATRDEKDTTRARANALRNALSGRMFSPEELLGPEVYDVLDLCLSCKACKTECPSSVDMAKIKTEYLAHHLEEHGVPLRTRIFANIHASSKLASKTPKLANMAMRSPVAKIAMRKVGIATEREISPFAEETFEAWWAKHVARRDARQATEPRYTRGQVVYFHDTFATYNYPRVGRATVRLLEAAGYEVIVETRRACCGRPMLSKGLVEQARGLARQNVFHLAPYARQGIPIVGSEPSCIFTLRDEYLDLMPGDPDAAHVAANSYMIDEFLARVAATEDLGIEWRSEPRSVFFHGHCHQKALIGMKASMDALRLAGIDAKESGAGCCGMAGSFGYEAEHYDVSRKVGEERLFPRVRTTPPETTIAIAGVSCHQQIEHFTGRRVQHIAEVLAEQVQPGHVWRPGVGKAQAAD
;
A
#
# COMPACT_ATOMS: atom_id res chain seq x y z
N ASP A 1 -21.83 24.43 -3.03
CA ASP A 1 -22.08 23.62 -4.26
C ASP A 1 -20.82 23.58 -5.13
N LEU A 2 -20.71 22.71 -6.14
CA LEU A 2 -19.53 22.65 -7.04
C LEU A 2 -19.41 23.89 -7.94
N VAL A 3 -20.51 24.34 -8.56
CA VAL A 3 -20.50 25.51 -9.45
C VAL A 3 -20.25 26.77 -8.64
N GLU A 4 -20.91 26.90 -7.49
CA GLU A 4 -20.67 27.99 -6.52
C GLU A 4 -19.18 28.09 -6.11
N SER A 5 -18.48 26.96 -5.94
CA SER A 5 -17.05 26.99 -5.62
C SER A 5 -16.19 27.59 -6.75
N MET A 6 -16.61 27.44 -8.00
CA MET A 6 -15.95 28.09 -9.14
C MET A 6 -16.26 29.58 -9.20
N GLU A 7 -17.49 29.99 -8.89
CA GLU A 7 -17.85 31.42 -8.79
C GLU A 7 -17.00 32.14 -7.74
N VAL A 8 -16.86 31.53 -6.57
CA VAL A 8 -16.08 32.08 -5.44
C VAL A 8 -14.60 32.24 -5.78
N THR A 9 -14.06 31.45 -6.73
CA THR A 9 -12.63 31.50 -7.11
C THR A 9 -12.21 32.90 -7.55
N THR A 10 -13.05 33.60 -8.32
CA THR A 10 -12.77 34.99 -8.75
C THR A 10 -12.60 35.95 -7.57
N SER A 11 -13.43 35.81 -6.53
CA SER A 11 -13.32 36.63 -5.31
C SER A 11 -12.11 36.26 -4.47
N ILE A 12 -11.69 34.98 -4.46
CA ILE A 12 -10.45 34.57 -3.78
C ILE A 12 -9.22 35.19 -4.48
N LEU A 13 -9.23 35.32 -5.80
CA LEU A 13 -8.11 35.91 -6.55
C LEU A 13 -7.88 37.39 -6.22
N GLU A 14 -8.90 38.12 -5.75
CA GLU A 14 -8.78 39.54 -5.34
C GLU A 14 -7.83 39.75 -4.14
N VAL A 15 -7.52 38.69 -3.38
CA VAL A 15 -6.54 38.74 -2.28
C VAL A 15 -5.20 38.09 -2.63
N GLU A 16 -4.94 37.89 -3.93
CA GLU A 16 -3.64 37.47 -4.48
C GLU A 16 -3.04 36.17 -3.86
N PRO A 17 -3.78 35.04 -3.86
CA PRO A 17 -3.23 33.75 -3.46
C PRO A 17 -2.14 33.29 -4.46
N SER A 18 -1.24 32.41 -4.01
CA SER A 18 -0.28 31.77 -4.91
C SER A 18 -0.92 30.67 -5.76
N ALA A 19 -1.92 29.97 -5.20
CA ALA A 19 -2.68 28.94 -5.89
C ALA A 19 -4.09 28.79 -5.30
N VAL A 20 -5.05 28.41 -6.15
CA VAL A 20 -6.37 27.94 -5.76
C VAL A 20 -6.63 26.62 -6.49
N GLU A 21 -6.79 25.54 -5.73
CA GLU A 21 -6.99 24.19 -6.25
C GLU A 21 -8.38 23.66 -5.85
N LEU A 22 -9.06 22.97 -6.75
CA LEU A 22 -10.34 22.33 -6.48
C LEU A 22 -10.19 20.81 -6.35
N MET A 23 -10.85 20.22 -5.35
CA MET A 23 -11.13 18.79 -5.25
C MET A 23 -12.62 18.57 -5.03
N ASP A 24 -13.28 17.80 -5.89
CA ASP A 24 -14.70 17.48 -5.73
C ASP A 24 -14.98 16.35 -4.73
N ARG A 25 -16.27 16.13 -4.49
CA ARG A 25 -16.78 15.06 -3.65
C ARG A 25 -16.32 13.66 -4.08
N MET A 26 -16.30 13.36 -5.37
CA MET A 26 -15.90 12.03 -5.86
C MET A 26 -14.46 11.72 -5.46
N LEU A 27 -13.55 12.68 -5.68
CA LEU A 27 -12.15 12.55 -5.27
C LEU A 27 -12.03 12.42 -3.75
N ILE A 28 -12.74 13.23 -2.97
CA ILE A 28 -12.71 13.19 -1.50
C ILE A 28 -13.18 11.82 -0.97
N GLU A 29 -14.32 11.33 -1.45
CA GLU A 29 -14.88 10.04 -1.03
C GLU A 29 -13.95 8.87 -1.37
N LEU A 30 -13.39 8.84 -2.58
CA LEU A 30 -12.44 7.80 -2.98
C LEU A 30 -11.15 7.86 -2.15
N THR A 31 -10.67 9.07 -1.82
CA THR A 31 -9.49 9.27 -0.96
C THR A 31 -9.72 8.73 0.45
N ARG A 32 -10.91 8.94 1.02
CA ARG A 32 -11.28 8.40 2.36
C ARG A 32 -11.28 6.88 2.40
N GLN A 33 -11.52 6.24 1.26
CA GLN A 33 -11.50 4.78 1.13
C GLN A 33 -10.09 4.21 0.91
N GLN A 34 -9.07 5.05 0.69
CA GLN A 34 -7.69 4.60 0.49
C GLN A 34 -6.88 4.65 1.78
N PRO A 35 -6.45 3.50 2.36
CA PRO A 35 -5.70 3.48 3.61
C PRO A 35 -4.43 4.34 3.62
N GLY A 36 -3.76 4.44 2.48
CA GLY A 36 -2.54 5.25 2.32
C GLY A 36 -2.75 6.77 2.32
N TYR A 37 -3.99 7.24 2.12
CA TYR A 37 -4.31 8.66 1.92
C TYR A 37 -5.39 9.20 2.85
N ALA A 38 -6.25 8.34 3.41
CA ALA A 38 -7.41 8.74 4.23
C ALA A 38 -7.03 9.64 5.41
N ALA A 39 -5.90 9.36 6.08
CA ALA A 39 -5.42 10.16 7.21
C ALA A 39 -5.00 11.59 6.82
N GLN A 40 -4.62 11.82 5.55
CA GLN A 40 -4.13 13.11 5.05
C GLN A 40 -5.26 14.11 4.81
N ILE A 41 -6.50 13.63 4.66
CA ILE A 41 -7.70 14.45 4.51
C ILE A 41 -8.62 14.38 5.72
N ALA A 42 -8.13 13.88 6.85
CA ALA A 42 -8.93 13.72 8.07
C ALA A 42 -9.46 15.04 8.63
N ASN A 43 -8.85 16.17 8.24
CA ASN A 43 -9.29 17.52 8.58
C ASN A 43 -10.49 18.02 7.73
N ILE A 44 -10.81 17.36 6.61
CA ILE A 44 -12.02 17.69 5.82
C ILE A 44 -13.24 17.15 6.55
N THR A 45 -14.04 18.07 7.11
CA THR A 45 -15.25 17.75 7.87
C THR A 45 -16.47 17.60 6.97
N GLY A 46 -17.41 16.74 7.35
CA GLY A 46 -18.64 16.50 6.60
C GLY A 46 -18.42 15.84 5.23
N ASN A 47 -19.36 16.03 4.31
CA ASN A 47 -19.31 15.52 2.93
C ASN A 47 -19.51 16.66 1.93
N PRO A 48 -18.53 17.58 1.80
CA PRO A 48 -18.65 18.73 0.91
C PRO A 48 -18.72 18.28 -0.56
N GLU A 49 -19.48 19.03 -1.37
CA GLU A 49 -19.53 18.82 -2.83
C GLU A 49 -18.20 19.19 -3.50
N ALA A 50 -17.48 20.16 -2.95
CA ALA A 50 -16.13 20.52 -3.35
C ALA A 50 -15.36 21.20 -2.21
N VAL A 51 -14.04 21.15 -2.29
CA VAL A 51 -13.10 21.85 -1.41
C VAL A 51 -12.15 22.67 -2.27
N LEU A 52 -11.99 23.95 -1.91
CA LEU A 52 -10.95 24.82 -2.45
C LEU A 52 -9.77 24.81 -1.48
N ALA A 53 -8.59 24.39 -1.94
CA ALA A 53 -7.34 24.57 -1.23
C ALA A 53 -6.67 25.85 -1.75
N VAL A 54 -6.49 26.83 -0.85
CA VAL A 54 -5.91 28.14 -1.16
C VAL A 54 -4.54 28.24 -0.52
N GLU A 55 -3.52 28.57 -1.30
CA GLU A 55 -2.14 28.74 -0.85
C GLU A 55 -1.72 30.20 -0.87
N PHE A 56 -0.88 30.57 0.09
CA PHE A 56 -0.19 31.85 0.14
C PHE A 56 1.29 31.61 0.45
N TYR A 57 2.14 32.51 -0.04
CA TYR A 57 3.52 32.65 0.40
C TYR A 57 3.69 33.95 1.20
N GLY A 58 4.60 33.96 2.15
CA GLY A 58 5.04 35.16 2.88
C GLY A 58 6.52 35.01 3.24
N GLU A 59 7.23 36.13 3.33
CA GLU A 59 8.63 36.17 3.77
C GLU A 59 8.75 35.93 5.29
N THR A 60 7.63 36.08 6.01
CA THR A 60 7.51 35.82 7.45
C THR A 60 6.21 35.10 7.80
N ASP A 61 6.19 34.40 8.94
CA ASP A 61 4.98 33.74 9.48
C ASP A 61 3.85 34.74 9.75
N GLU A 62 4.18 35.98 10.15
CA GLU A 62 3.21 37.04 10.40
C GLU A 62 2.55 37.50 9.11
N GLU A 63 3.35 37.75 8.06
CA GLU A 63 2.83 38.09 6.73
C GLU A 63 1.93 36.98 6.16
N LEU A 64 2.35 35.72 6.30
CA LEU A 64 1.55 34.58 5.83
C LEU A 64 0.20 34.50 6.56
N ARG A 65 0.19 34.69 7.88
CA ARG A 65 -1.04 34.68 8.69
C ARG A 65 -1.96 35.84 8.33
N ASP A 66 -1.41 37.03 8.13
CA ASP A 66 -2.16 38.22 7.70
C ASP A 66 -2.84 37.99 6.34
N LYS A 67 -2.15 37.36 5.37
CA LYS A 67 -2.77 36.98 4.08
C LYS A 67 -3.93 36.00 4.24
N VAL A 68 -3.79 34.98 5.10
CA VAL A 68 -4.87 34.05 5.41
C VAL A 68 -6.04 34.75 6.11
N ASP A 69 -5.77 35.66 7.05
CA ASP A 69 -6.81 36.44 7.74
C ASP A 69 -7.54 37.39 6.79
N LYS A 70 -6.82 38.02 5.85
CA LYS A 70 -7.39 38.84 4.77
C LYS A 70 -8.35 38.05 3.90
N LEU A 71 -8.02 36.81 3.52
CA LEU A 71 -8.93 35.95 2.76
C LEU A 71 -10.24 35.72 3.53
N GLU A 72 -10.15 35.29 4.80
CA GLU A 72 -11.35 35.01 5.59
C GLU A 72 -12.21 36.27 5.81
N TYR A 73 -11.57 37.41 6.06
CA TYR A 73 -12.25 38.69 6.17
C TYR A 73 -12.95 39.06 4.85
N HIS A 74 -12.24 38.92 3.73
CA HIS A 74 -12.78 39.24 2.40
C HIS A 74 -14.00 38.38 2.06
N LEU A 75 -13.92 37.06 2.25
CA LEU A 75 -15.05 36.15 2.04
C LEU A 75 -16.23 36.48 2.95
N ARG A 76 -15.97 36.87 4.21
CA ARG A 76 -17.03 37.30 5.14
C ARG A 76 -17.71 38.58 4.68
N GLN A 77 -16.96 39.59 4.23
CA GLN A 77 -17.53 40.85 3.74
C GLN A 77 -18.43 40.64 2.52
N LYS A 78 -18.07 39.68 1.66
CA LYS A 78 -18.86 39.32 0.48
C LYS A 78 -20.01 38.34 0.75
N GLY A 79 -20.12 37.80 1.97
CA GLY A 79 -21.12 36.78 2.29
C GLY A 79 -20.84 35.42 1.63
N LEU A 80 -19.58 35.13 1.28
CA LEU A 80 -19.13 33.94 0.56
C LEU A 80 -18.42 32.93 1.48
N LEU A 81 -18.76 32.93 2.77
CA LEU A 81 -18.18 31.96 3.69
C LEU A 81 -18.68 30.55 3.36
N PRO A 82 -17.79 29.53 3.36
CA PRO A 82 -18.19 28.16 3.12
C PRO A 82 -19.11 27.64 4.24
N HIS A 83 -19.96 26.66 3.91
CA HIS A 83 -20.81 25.99 4.89
C HIS A 83 -20.02 25.23 5.97
N ALA A 84 -18.86 24.68 5.60
CA ALA A 84 -17.95 24.01 6.52
C ALA A 84 -16.92 25.00 7.08
N PRO A 85 -16.41 24.81 8.31
CA PRO A 85 -15.36 25.66 8.86
C PRO A 85 -14.11 25.67 7.97
N ILE A 86 -13.51 26.86 7.81
CA ILE A 86 -12.23 27.02 7.12
C ILE A 86 -11.14 26.33 7.96
N VAL A 87 -10.38 25.45 7.31
CA VAL A 87 -9.26 24.74 7.94
C VAL A 87 -7.97 25.47 7.62
N ARG A 88 -7.37 26.11 8.63
CA ARG A 88 -6.07 26.77 8.50
C ARG A 88 -4.94 25.75 8.69
N VAL A 89 -3.96 25.75 7.79
CA VAL A 89 -2.85 24.78 7.79
C VAL A 89 -1.52 25.52 7.71
N PHE A 90 -0.82 25.64 8.84
CA PHE A 90 0.48 26.32 8.93
C PHE A 90 1.65 25.38 9.19
N ASP A 91 1.40 24.15 9.66
CA ASP A 91 2.46 23.19 9.92
C ASP A 91 2.87 22.46 8.63
N ALA A 92 4.17 22.17 8.52
CA ALA A 92 4.76 21.57 7.33
C ALA A 92 4.15 20.20 6.96
N LYS A 93 3.68 19.43 7.97
CA LYS A 93 3.05 18.14 7.73
C LYS A 93 1.68 18.32 7.08
N GLY A 94 0.84 19.18 7.64
CA GLY A 94 -0.48 19.48 7.06
C GLY A 94 -0.36 20.03 5.63
N GLN A 95 0.59 20.94 5.39
CA GLN A 95 0.86 21.45 4.04
C GLN A 95 1.25 20.32 3.07
N THR A 96 2.14 19.43 3.51
CA THR A 96 2.55 18.26 2.73
C THR A 96 1.38 17.32 2.45
N ASP A 97 0.50 17.10 3.42
CA ASP A 97 -0.67 16.22 3.29
C ASP A 97 -1.65 16.74 2.22
N VAL A 98 -2.01 18.03 2.25
CA VAL A 98 -2.88 18.67 1.25
C VAL A 98 -2.31 18.47 -0.16
N TRP A 99 -1.04 18.82 -0.36
CA TRP A 99 -0.39 18.71 -1.66
C TRP A 99 -0.16 17.28 -2.13
N THR A 100 0.08 16.34 -1.21
CA THR A 100 0.23 14.93 -1.54
C THR A 100 -1.06 14.36 -2.12
N VAL A 101 -2.21 14.67 -1.50
CA VAL A 101 -3.52 14.22 -1.97
C VAL A 101 -3.86 14.88 -3.29
N ARG A 102 -3.69 16.20 -3.41
CA ARG A 102 -3.98 16.93 -4.65
C ARG A 102 -3.17 16.40 -5.85
N LYS A 103 -1.89 16.07 -5.65
CA LYS A 103 -1.02 15.45 -6.66
C LYS A 103 -1.40 14.00 -6.99
N ALA A 104 -1.96 13.26 -6.03
CA ALA A 104 -2.41 11.89 -6.22
C ALA A 104 -3.80 11.76 -6.87
N GLY A 105 -4.51 12.88 -7.08
CA GLY A 105 -5.92 12.94 -7.48
C GLY A 105 -6.32 11.99 -8.61
N LEU A 106 -5.61 12.02 -9.75
CA LEU A 106 -5.89 11.11 -10.88
C LEU A 106 -5.86 9.64 -10.47
N GLY A 107 -4.82 9.24 -9.74
CA GLY A 107 -4.66 7.86 -9.34
C GLY A 107 -5.73 7.42 -8.31
N LEU A 108 -6.15 8.34 -7.43
CA LEU A 108 -7.23 8.15 -6.46
C LEU A 108 -8.58 8.00 -7.16
N LEU A 109 -8.88 8.81 -8.17
CA LEU A 109 -10.08 8.68 -9.00
C LEU A 109 -10.15 7.31 -9.69
N MET A 110 -9.01 6.80 -10.17
CA MET A 110 -8.92 5.50 -10.81
C MET A 110 -9.10 4.31 -9.85
N SER A 111 -9.17 4.55 -8.54
CA SER A 111 -9.51 3.53 -7.54
C SER A 111 -10.99 3.13 -7.53
N ILE A 112 -11.85 3.84 -8.27
CA ILE A 112 -13.25 3.45 -8.46
C ILE A 112 -13.33 2.04 -9.05
N ARG A 113 -14.25 1.21 -8.56
CA ARG A 113 -14.39 -0.18 -9.00
C ARG A 113 -15.49 -0.31 -10.07
N GLY A 114 -15.30 -1.24 -11.00
CA GLY A 114 -16.19 -1.44 -12.15
C GLY A 114 -15.55 -1.05 -13.48
N ASP A 115 -16.31 -1.22 -14.56
CA ASP A 115 -15.85 -0.96 -15.93
C ASP A 115 -15.92 0.52 -16.34
N ALA A 116 -16.89 1.26 -15.77
CA ALA A 116 -16.93 2.70 -15.93
C ALA A 116 -15.79 3.34 -15.13
N LYS A 117 -14.96 4.15 -15.80
CA LYS A 117 -13.80 4.81 -15.22
C LYS A 117 -13.85 6.32 -15.52
N PRO A 118 -13.25 7.17 -14.67
CA PRO A 118 -13.09 8.60 -14.94
C PRO A 118 -12.07 8.78 -16.07
N ILE A 119 -12.58 8.74 -17.29
CA ILE A 119 -11.77 8.71 -18.51
C ILE A 119 -11.24 10.09 -18.85
N PRO A 120 -10.07 10.16 -19.51
CA PRO A 120 -9.57 11.41 -20.04
C PRO A 120 -10.37 11.80 -21.30
N GLY A 121 -10.61 13.09 -21.49
CA GLY A 121 -11.24 13.78 -22.62
C GLY A 121 -11.22 15.31 -22.40
N ILE A 122 -11.48 15.74 -21.17
CA ILE A 122 -11.65 17.15 -20.74
C ILE A 122 -10.73 17.47 -19.54
N GLU A 123 -9.65 16.72 -19.37
CA GLU A 123 -8.82 16.78 -18.16
C GLU A 123 -7.81 17.92 -18.12
N ASP A 124 -7.84 18.86 -19.05
CA ASP A 124 -6.84 19.94 -19.12
C ASP A 124 -7.37 21.15 -19.90
N VAL A 125 -8.69 21.33 -19.88
CA VAL A 125 -9.32 22.47 -20.55
C VAL A 125 -9.05 23.71 -19.73
N SER A 126 -8.60 24.79 -20.37
CA SER A 126 -8.41 26.08 -19.73
C SER A 126 -9.37 27.11 -20.30
N VAL A 127 -10.14 27.76 -19.43
CA VAL A 127 -11.02 28.89 -19.76
C VAL A 127 -10.67 30.09 -18.87
N PRO A 128 -10.95 31.33 -19.28
CA PRO A 128 -10.82 32.49 -18.40
C PRO A 128 -11.54 32.27 -17.06
N VAL A 129 -10.94 32.72 -15.97
CA VAL A 129 -11.39 32.40 -14.59
C VAL A 129 -12.81 32.88 -14.31
N GLU A 130 -13.22 33.99 -14.95
CA GLU A 130 -14.57 34.55 -14.91
C GLU A 130 -15.64 33.62 -15.51
N HIS A 131 -15.24 32.69 -16.38
CA HIS A 131 -16.15 31.74 -17.05
C HIS A 131 -16.12 30.34 -16.46
N LEU A 132 -15.32 30.07 -15.41
CA LEU A 132 -15.19 28.74 -14.82
C LEU A 132 -16.53 28.15 -14.37
N ALA A 133 -17.35 28.95 -13.69
CA ALA A 133 -18.65 28.50 -13.19
C ALA A 133 -19.62 28.13 -14.32
N GLU A 134 -19.72 29.00 -15.33
CA GLU A 134 -20.56 28.77 -16.51
C GLU A 134 -20.12 27.52 -17.28
N TYR A 135 -18.81 27.37 -17.52
CA TYR A 135 -18.26 26.20 -18.20
C TYR A 135 -18.54 24.90 -17.42
N VAL A 136 -18.26 24.88 -16.11
CA VAL A 136 -18.51 23.70 -15.26
C VAL A 136 -19.99 23.36 -15.21
N ALA A 137 -20.88 24.36 -15.16
CA ALA A 137 -22.33 24.15 -15.19
C ALA A 137 -22.80 23.53 -16.52
N GLU A 138 -22.31 24.03 -17.67
CA GLU A 138 -22.65 23.48 -18.98
C GLU A 138 -22.12 22.04 -19.16
N ILE A 139 -20.87 21.76 -18.75
CA ILE A 139 -20.30 20.40 -18.82
C ILE A 139 -21.07 19.43 -17.91
N LYS A 140 -21.47 19.88 -16.71
CA LYS A 140 -22.29 19.08 -15.81
C LYS A 140 -23.63 18.71 -16.44
N ARG A 141 -24.26 19.66 -17.15
CA ARG A 141 -25.49 19.41 -17.92
C ARG A 141 -25.25 18.41 -19.05
N VAL A 142 -24.17 18.56 -19.83
CA VAL A 142 -23.84 17.62 -20.91
C VAL A 142 -23.61 16.21 -20.37
N CYS A 143 -22.86 16.04 -19.28
CA CYS A 143 -22.70 14.73 -18.65
C CYS A 143 -24.05 14.13 -18.24
N ALA A 144 -24.94 14.94 -17.66
CA ALA A 144 -26.27 14.51 -17.26
C ALA A 144 -27.17 14.12 -18.46
N ASP A 145 -27.10 14.83 -19.58
CA ASP A 145 -27.83 14.52 -20.82
C ASP A 145 -27.43 13.13 -21.37
N TYR A 146 -26.17 12.73 -21.18
CA TYR A 146 -25.66 11.38 -21.50
C TYR A 146 -25.85 10.35 -20.38
N GLY A 147 -26.51 10.72 -19.27
CA GLY A 147 -26.74 9.83 -18.13
C GLY A 147 -25.47 9.45 -17.37
N THR A 148 -24.42 10.26 -17.44
CA THR A 148 -23.16 10.06 -16.71
C THR A 148 -22.88 11.19 -15.72
N VAL A 149 -21.93 10.96 -14.83
CA VAL A 149 -21.36 11.95 -13.91
C VAL A 149 -19.87 12.11 -14.22
N ALA A 150 -19.24 13.17 -13.73
CA ALA A 150 -17.81 13.40 -13.91
C ALA A 150 -17.14 13.70 -12.58
N ALA A 151 -15.85 13.40 -12.51
CA ALA A 151 -14.98 13.94 -11.47
C ALA A 151 -14.47 15.32 -11.90
N TYR A 152 -14.42 16.24 -10.95
CA TYR A 152 -13.93 17.60 -11.14
C TYR A 152 -12.77 17.88 -10.18
N TYR A 153 -11.64 18.29 -10.73
CA TYR A 153 -10.55 18.91 -9.98
C TYR A 153 -9.94 19.98 -10.87
N ALA A 154 -9.25 20.97 -10.29
CA ALA A 154 -8.83 22.12 -11.09
C ALA A 154 -7.62 22.81 -10.46
N HIS A 155 -6.79 23.39 -11.32
CA HIS A 155 -5.97 24.56 -10.99
C HIS A 155 -6.85 25.79 -11.18
N ALA A 156 -7.81 25.97 -10.26
CA ALA A 156 -8.88 26.95 -10.40
C ALA A 156 -8.36 28.38 -10.57
N SER A 157 -7.27 28.75 -9.88
CA SER A 157 -6.64 30.06 -10.06
C SER A 157 -6.04 30.30 -11.46
N ALA A 158 -5.75 29.24 -12.21
CA ALA A 158 -5.21 29.30 -13.56
C ALA A 158 -6.28 29.10 -14.65
N GLY A 159 -7.56 28.93 -14.26
CA GLY A 159 -8.62 28.62 -15.21
C GLY A 159 -8.55 27.19 -15.79
N CYS A 160 -7.62 26.35 -15.33
CA CYS A 160 -7.38 25.01 -15.86
C CYS A 160 -8.17 23.94 -15.09
N LEU A 161 -9.05 23.26 -15.81
CA LEU A 161 -10.02 22.29 -15.33
C LEU A 161 -9.60 20.88 -15.74
N HIS A 162 -9.70 19.98 -14.77
CA HIS A 162 -9.52 18.55 -14.96
C HIS A 162 -10.85 17.83 -14.78
N ILE A 163 -11.62 17.72 -15.86
CA ILE A 163 -12.94 17.06 -15.84
C ILE A 163 -12.84 15.68 -16.46
N ARG A 164 -13.31 14.66 -15.74
CA ARG A 164 -13.24 13.27 -16.17
C ARG A 164 -14.60 12.58 -16.08
N PRO A 165 -15.34 12.47 -17.20
CA PRO A 165 -16.59 11.73 -17.26
C PRO A 165 -16.41 10.26 -16.88
N LEU A 166 -17.40 9.68 -16.20
CA LEU A 166 -17.40 8.29 -15.80
C LEU A 166 -17.99 7.42 -16.92
N VAL A 167 -17.13 6.81 -17.74
CA VAL A 167 -17.55 6.12 -18.97
C VAL A 167 -16.91 4.75 -19.09
N ASN A 168 -17.64 3.78 -19.65
CA ASN A 168 -17.14 2.45 -19.95
C ASN A 168 -16.59 2.36 -21.38
N LEU A 169 -15.27 2.42 -21.55
CA LEU A 169 -14.65 2.33 -22.89
C LEU A 169 -14.59 0.89 -23.45
N LYS A 170 -15.09 -0.11 -22.73
CA LYS A 170 -15.13 -1.50 -23.21
C LYS A 170 -16.32 -1.79 -24.13
N ASP A 171 -17.24 -0.85 -24.29
CA ASP A 171 -18.38 -0.97 -25.19
C ASP A 171 -18.47 0.21 -26.17
N ALA A 172 -19.21 0.00 -27.27
CA ALA A 172 -19.32 1.00 -28.34
C ALA A 172 -20.09 2.26 -27.89
N GLN A 173 -20.99 2.16 -26.92
CA GLN A 173 -21.74 3.31 -26.43
C GLN A 173 -20.81 4.23 -25.65
N GLY A 174 -20.00 3.71 -24.74
CA GLY A 174 -19.06 4.51 -23.97
C GLY A 174 -17.98 5.14 -24.84
N VAL A 175 -17.50 4.47 -25.89
CA VAL A 175 -16.58 5.12 -26.85
C VAL A 175 -17.25 6.31 -27.55
N ARG A 176 -18.51 6.18 -27.99
CA ARG A 176 -19.26 7.30 -28.58
C ARG A 176 -19.49 8.44 -27.59
N VAL A 177 -19.94 8.11 -26.38
CA VAL A 177 -20.18 9.11 -25.31
C VAL A 177 -18.90 9.87 -24.98
N MET A 178 -17.75 9.20 -24.93
CA MET A 178 -16.46 9.86 -24.72
C MET A 178 -16.12 10.86 -25.83
N ASP A 179 -16.26 10.46 -27.10
CA ASP A 179 -16.00 11.33 -28.25
C ASP A 179 -16.95 12.54 -28.27
N GLU A 180 -18.26 12.30 -28.14
CA GLU A 180 -19.29 13.34 -28.18
C GLU A 180 -19.15 14.36 -27.04
N ILE A 181 -18.90 13.89 -25.81
CA ILE A 181 -18.66 14.78 -24.66
C ILE A 181 -17.37 15.59 -24.85
N THR A 182 -16.31 14.98 -25.37
CA THR A 182 -15.02 15.66 -25.61
C THR A 182 -15.17 16.75 -26.68
N ARG A 183 -15.89 16.48 -27.78
CA ARG A 183 -16.18 17.48 -28.82
C ARG A 183 -17.05 18.62 -28.31
N ALA A 184 -18.11 18.31 -27.57
CA ALA A 184 -18.95 19.32 -26.96
C ALA A 184 -18.12 20.23 -26.02
N ALA A 185 -17.23 19.64 -25.23
CA ALA A 185 -16.35 20.38 -24.35
C ALA A 185 -15.35 21.28 -25.09
N ALA A 186 -14.86 20.85 -26.25
CA ALA A 186 -14.01 21.64 -27.14
C ALA A 186 -14.74 22.84 -27.74
N GLU A 187 -15.95 22.64 -28.24
CA GLU A 187 -16.80 23.70 -28.77
C GLU A 187 -17.13 24.73 -27.68
N MET A 188 -17.45 24.27 -26.47
CA MET A 188 -17.64 25.15 -25.31
C MET A 188 -16.36 25.91 -24.96
N ALA A 189 -15.21 25.23 -24.90
CA ALA A 189 -13.95 25.89 -24.59
C ALA A 189 -13.68 27.02 -25.58
N HIS A 190 -13.86 26.77 -26.88
CA HIS A 190 -13.74 27.79 -27.91
C HIS A 190 -14.73 28.96 -27.72
N ARG A 191 -16.01 28.68 -27.40
CA ARG A 191 -17.03 29.71 -27.09
C ARG A 191 -16.62 30.63 -25.94
N PHE A 192 -15.97 30.08 -24.90
CA PHE A 192 -15.47 30.84 -23.75
C PHE A 192 -14.05 31.39 -23.95
N SER A 193 -13.54 31.42 -25.19
CA SER A 193 -12.17 31.87 -25.51
C SER A 193 -11.07 31.08 -24.77
N GLY A 194 -11.33 29.81 -24.50
CA GLY A 194 -10.42 28.85 -23.88
C GLY A 194 -9.73 27.90 -24.86
N VAL A 195 -8.98 26.96 -24.31
CA VAL A 195 -8.21 25.94 -25.04
C VAL A 195 -8.43 24.55 -24.42
N LEU A 196 -8.22 23.49 -25.20
CA LEU A 196 -8.35 22.10 -24.73
C LEU A 196 -7.15 21.56 -23.95
N SER A 197 -6.05 22.32 -23.91
CA SER A 197 -4.80 21.89 -23.30
C SER A 197 -4.08 23.10 -22.69
N GLY A 198 -3.91 23.10 -21.37
CA GLY A 198 -3.25 24.16 -20.61
C GLY A 198 -1.88 23.73 -20.07
N GLU A 199 -1.82 22.55 -19.42
CA GLU A 199 -0.59 22.01 -18.82
C GLU A 199 -0.11 20.69 -19.44
N HIS A 200 -1.02 19.91 -20.01
CA HIS A 200 -0.71 18.69 -20.72
C HIS A 200 -0.53 18.98 -22.22
N GLY A 201 0.12 18.07 -22.95
CA GLY A 201 0.12 18.13 -24.42
C GLY A 201 -1.11 17.45 -25.00
N ASP A 202 -1.56 17.88 -26.18
CA ASP A 202 -2.76 17.35 -26.84
C ASP A 202 -2.68 15.84 -27.11
N GLY A 203 -1.53 15.40 -27.63
CA GLY A 203 -1.26 14.00 -27.99
C GLY A 203 -2.30 13.40 -28.93
N LEU A 204 -2.38 12.07 -28.99
CA LEU A 204 -3.40 11.37 -29.79
C LEU A 204 -4.84 11.60 -29.31
N GLN A 205 -5.00 12.06 -28.07
CA GLN A 205 -6.30 12.14 -27.44
C GLN A 205 -7.10 13.36 -27.91
N ARG A 206 -6.42 14.48 -28.20
CA ARG A 206 -7.09 15.75 -28.55
C ARG A 206 -6.63 16.36 -29.87
N SER A 207 -5.50 15.92 -30.44
CA SER A 207 -4.93 16.57 -31.63
C SER A 207 -5.84 16.52 -32.87
N GLU A 208 -6.80 15.61 -32.92
CA GLU A 208 -7.86 15.64 -33.93
C GLU A 208 -8.64 16.97 -33.92
N LEU A 209 -8.77 17.62 -32.77
CA LEU A 209 -9.50 18.86 -32.54
C LEU A 209 -8.61 20.12 -32.63
N ASN A 210 -7.31 19.98 -32.89
CA ASN A 210 -6.39 21.12 -32.88
C ASN A 210 -6.74 22.18 -33.93
N GLU A 211 -7.18 21.78 -35.12
CA GLU A 211 -7.64 22.73 -36.14
C GLU A 211 -8.88 23.51 -35.69
N THR A 212 -9.80 22.87 -34.95
CA THR A 212 -10.98 23.54 -34.37
C THR A 212 -10.59 24.58 -33.33
N ILE A 213 -9.58 24.28 -32.49
CA ILE A 213 -9.16 25.17 -31.40
C ILE A 213 -8.27 26.32 -31.89
N PHE A 214 -7.27 26.03 -32.72
CA PHE A 214 -6.30 27.03 -33.18
C PHE A 214 -6.71 27.72 -34.49
N GLY A 215 -7.71 27.18 -35.18
CA GLY A 215 -8.12 27.63 -36.49
C GLY A 215 -7.20 27.13 -37.62
N PRO A 216 -7.67 27.23 -38.88
CA PRO A 216 -6.99 26.65 -40.03
C PRO A 216 -5.62 27.28 -40.32
N GLU A 217 -5.44 28.58 -40.06
CA GLU A 217 -4.19 29.30 -40.34
C GLU A 217 -3.04 28.81 -39.43
N LEU A 218 -3.27 28.82 -38.11
CA LEU A 218 -2.26 28.38 -37.15
C LEU A 218 -1.99 26.88 -37.28
N TYR A 219 -3.03 26.08 -37.47
CA TYR A 219 -2.85 24.64 -37.67
C TYR A 219 -2.05 24.33 -38.95
N GLN A 220 -2.29 25.06 -40.04
CA GLN A 220 -1.49 24.94 -41.26
C GLN A 220 -0.02 25.35 -41.04
N ALA A 221 0.25 26.41 -40.29
CA ALA A 221 1.62 26.78 -39.90
C ALA A 221 2.31 25.69 -39.08
N MET A 222 1.60 25.03 -38.15
CA MET A 222 2.13 23.88 -37.41
C MET A 222 2.48 22.71 -38.36
N ARG A 223 1.65 22.46 -39.38
CA ARG A 223 1.90 21.40 -40.39
C ARG A 223 3.12 21.70 -41.24
N GLU A 224 3.28 22.94 -41.67
CA GLU A 224 4.45 23.39 -42.46
C GLU A 224 5.73 23.31 -41.64
N LEU A 225 5.70 23.78 -40.39
CA LEU A 225 6.83 23.66 -39.46
C LEU A 225 7.24 22.18 -39.30
N LYS A 226 6.26 21.30 -39.08
CA LYS A 226 6.50 19.86 -38.98
C LYS A 226 7.13 19.30 -40.27
N GLY A 227 6.62 19.70 -41.44
CA GLY A 227 7.13 19.25 -42.73
C GLY A 227 8.54 19.74 -43.05
N ILE A 228 8.91 20.95 -42.63
CA ILE A 228 10.26 21.52 -42.81
C ILE A 228 11.30 20.73 -42.01
N PHE A 229 11.02 20.45 -40.74
CA PHE A 229 11.97 19.80 -39.83
C PHE A 229 11.92 18.27 -39.84
N ASP A 230 10.81 17.68 -40.29
CA ASP A 230 10.62 16.24 -40.39
C ASP A 230 9.95 15.84 -41.71
N PRO A 231 10.60 16.09 -42.86
CA PRO A 231 10.03 15.83 -44.18
C PRO A 231 9.72 14.35 -44.44
N GLN A 232 10.34 13.44 -43.69
CA GLN A 232 10.12 11.99 -43.77
C GLN A 232 9.11 11.47 -42.74
N GLY A 233 8.63 12.32 -41.82
CA GLY A 233 7.63 11.94 -40.80
C GLY A 233 8.14 10.97 -39.73
N LEU A 234 9.44 10.98 -39.42
CA LEU A 234 10.05 10.04 -38.47
C LEU A 234 9.98 10.52 -37.01
N MET A 235 9.86 11.82 -36.78
CA MET A 235 9.89 12.43 -35.45
C MET A 235 8.50 12.44 -34.79
N ASN A 236 8.06 11.31 -34.23
CA ASN A 236 6.79 11.20 -33.49
C ASN A 236 5.54 11.58 -34.33
N PRO A 237 5.27 10.85 -35.43
CA PRO A 237 4.22 11.21 -36.39
C PRO A 237 2.80 11.17 -35.79
N GLY A 238 1.92 12.02 -36.33
CA GLY A 238 0.49 12.02 -36.01
C GLY A 238 0.14 12.41 -34.58
N LYS A 239 1.01 13.13 -33.86
CA LYS A 239 0.79 13.49 -32.44
C LYS A 239 0.31 14.91 -32.15
N VAL A 240 0.54 15.84 -33.06
CA VAL A 240 0.18 17.28 -32.91
C VAL A 240 -0.54 17.76 -34.16
N VAL A 241 -0.03 17.34 -35.32
CA VAL A 241 -0.64 17.59 -36.63
C VAL A 241 -0.86 16.28 -37.36
N ASN A 242 -1.88 16.25 -38.22
CA ASN A 242 -2.31 15.08 -38.97
C ASN A 242 -2.55 13.88 -38.04
N ALA A 243 -3.16 14.12 -36.88
CA ALA A 243 -3.45 13.07 -35.92
C ALA A 243 -4.60 12.17 -36.42
N PRO A 244 -4.55 10.86 -36.12
CA PRO A 244 -5.70 9.99 -36.34
C PRO A 244 -6.85 10.36 -35.39
N PRO A 245 -8.07 9.83 -35.63
CA PRO A 245 -9.18 10.02 -34.73
C PRO A 245 -8.87 9.57 -33.29
N MET A 246 -9.40 10.29 -32.30
CA MET A 246 -9.14 9.98 -30.87
C MET A 246 -9.61 8.58 -30.46
N THR A 247 -10.55 8.00 -31.21
CA THR A 247 -11.12 6.67 -30.98
C THR A 247 -10.31 5.52 -31.59
N GLU A 248 -9.23 5.79 -32.33
CA GLU A 248 -8.48 4.75 -33.04
C GLU A 248 -7.57 3.93 -32.10
N SER A 249 -6.78 4.60 -31.27
CA SER A 249 -5.71 3.99 -30.46
C SER A 249 -6.12 3.75 -29.00
N LEU A 250 -7.31 3.19 -28.77
CA LEU A 250 -7.86 3.05 -27.44
C LEU A 250 -7.21 1.90 -26.63
N ARG A 251 -6.85 2.19 -25.38
CA ARG A 251 -6.44 1.15 -24.41
C ARG A 251 -7.54 0.12 -24.20
N TYR A 252 -8.79 0.56 -24.07
CA TYR A 252 -9.98 -0.28 -24.04
C TYR A 252 -10.89 0.22 -25.16
N GLY A 253 -11.29 -0.68 -26.05
CA GLY A 253 -12.19 -0.33 -27.16
C GLY A 253 -13.42 -1.22 -27.14
N ALA A 254 -14.37 -0.95 -28.03
CA ALA A 254 -15.63 -1.70 -28.10
C ALA A 254 -15.47 -3.21 -28.33
N SER A 255 -14.34 -3.65 -28.91
CA SER A 255 -13.99 -5.06 -29.11
C SER A 255 -13.17 -5.66 -27.97
N TYR A 256 -12.87 -4.88 -26.92
CA TYR A 256 -12.07 -5.36 -25.80
C TYR A 256 -12.85 -6.38 -24.99
N GLN A 257 -12.32 -7.59 -24.94
CA GLN A 257 -12.82 -8.68 -24.12
C GLN A 257 -11.64 -9.36 -23.45
N THR A 258 -11.91 -10.01 -22.33
CA THR A 258 -10.91 -10.80 -21.60
C THR A 258 -11.42 -12.22 -21.46
N VAL A 259 -10.53 -13.19 -21.59
CA VAL A 259 -10.87 -14.59 -21.30
C VAL A 259 -11.22 -14.74 -19.82
N PRO A 260 -12.40 -15.29 -19.49
CA PRO A 260 -12.76 -15.54 -18.10
C PRO A 260 -11.90 -16.68 -17.55
N ILE A 261 -11.38 -16.49 -16.33
CA ILE A 261 -10.67 -17.54 -15.60
C ILE A 261 -11.42 -17.88 -14.31
N GLN A 262 -11.48 -19.15 -13.96
CA GLN A 262 -11.96 -19.57 -12.65
C GLN A 262 -10.88 -19.26 -11.62
N THR A 263 -11.19 -18.44 -10.62
CA THR A 263 -10.17 -18.01 -9.66
C THR A 263 -10.09 -18.91 -8.43
N PHE A 264 -8.89 -19.04 -7.86
CA PHE A 264 -8.70 -19.65 -6.54
C PHE A 264 -9.05 -18.65 -5.44
N LEU A 265 -8.57 -17.42 -5.55
CA LEU A 265 -8.87 -16.36 -4.58
C LEU A 265 -10.19 -15.65 -4.94
N ASP A 266 -10.81 -15.03 -3.94
CA ASP A 266 -11.98 -14.17 -4.17
C ASP A 266 -11.55 -12.84 -4.82
N PHE A 267 -12.10 -12.50 -5.97
CA PHE A 267 -11.94 -11.17 -6.60
C PHE A 267 -13.28 -10.44 -6.75
N SER A 268 -14.32 -10.86 -6.02
CA SER A 268 -15.67 -10.28 -6.07
C SER A 268 -15.65 -8.78 -5.80
N ARG A 269 -14.82 -8.32 -4.86
CA ARG A 269 -14.64 -6.91 -4.53
C ARG A 269 -14.26 -6.05 -5.74
N GLU A 270 -13.38 -6.55 -6.60
CA GLU A 270 -12.95 -5.87 -7.84
C GLU A 270 -13.89 -6.14 -9.03
N GLY A 271 -14.83 -7.08 -8.90
CA GLY A 271 -15.68 -7.56 -9.99
C GLY A 271 -15.00 -8.59 -10.89
N GLY A 272 -13.99 -9.31 -10.38
CA GLY A 272 -13.28 -10.39 -11.07
C GLY A 272 -11.79 -10.10 -11.32
N PHE A 273 -11.04 -11.14 -11.71
CA PHE A 273 -9.58 -11.08 -11.86
C PHE A 273 -9.10 -10.05 -12.89
N ALA A 274 -9.73 -10.02 -14.07
CA ALA A 274 -9.40 -9.05 -15.11
C ALA A 274 -9.58 -7.60 -14.62
N ARG A 275 -10.69 -7.31 -13.95
CA ARG A 275 -10.96 -5.98 -13.38
C ARG A 275 -9.97 -5.62 -12.27
N ALA A 276 -9.51 -6.58 -11.48
CA ALA A 276 -8.47 -6.37 -10.48
C ALA A 276 -7.14 -5.93 -11.12
N ILE A 277 -6.75 -6.53 -12.26
CA ILE A 277 -5.57 -6.13 -13.04
C ILE A 277 -5.75 -4.73 -13.66
N GLU A 278 -6.96 -4.43 -14.13
CA GLU A 278 -7.32 -3.17 -14.78
C GLU A 278 -7.44 -1.98 -13.82
N MET A 279 -7.43 -2.20 -12.51
CA MET A 279 -7.22 -1.14 -11.52
C MET A 279 -5.92 -0.35 -11.79
N CYS A 280 -4.93 -0.98 -12.44
CA CYS A 280 -3.74 -0.27 -12.88
C CYS A 280 -4.01 0.65 -14.08
N ASN A 281 -4.12 1.96 -13.81
CA ASN A 281 -4.25 2.99 -14.83
C ASN A 281 -2.95 3.33 -15.60
N GLY A 282 -1.79 2.82 -15.15
CA GLY A 282 -0.51 3.05 -15.82
C GLY A 282 0.24 4.32 -15.41
N ALA A 283 -0.19 5.01 -14.35
CA ALA A 283 0.37 6.29 -13.89
C ALA A 283 1.87 6.27 -13.53
N GLY A 284 2.50 5.10 -13.40
CA GLY A 284 3.95 5.02 -13.23
C GLY A 284 4.47 5.36 -11.82
N VAL A 285 3.60 5.47 -10.81
CA VAL A 285 4.00 5.67 -9.39
C VAL A 285 4.98 4.57 -8.92
N CYS A 286 4.88 3.37 -9.50
CA CYS A 286 5.78 2.24 -9.30
C CYS A 286 7.22 2.44 -9.82
N ARG A 287 7.50 3.53 -10.54
CA ARG A 287 8.85 3.88 -11.05
C ARG A 287 9.63 4.79 -10.11
N LYS A 288 9.13 5.05 -8.91
CA LYS A 288 9.83 5.89 -7.93
C LYS A 288 11.13 5.25 -7.44
N VAL A 289 12.06 6.10 -7.02
CA VAL A 289 13.42 5.74 -6.58
C VAL A 289 13.73 6.46 -5.26
N GLY A 290 14.48 5.85 -4.35
CA GLY A 290 14.92 6.51 -3.10
C GLY A 290 13.85 6.73 -2.03
N ALA A 291 12.57 6.41 -2.29
CA ALA A 291 11.46 6.64 -1.37
C ALA A 291 10.38 5.55 -1.45
N GLY A 292 9.72 5.29 -0.32
CA GLY A 292 8.65 4.28 -0.20
C GLY A 292 9.14 2.83 -0.31
N THR A 293 8.20 1.91 -0.45
CA THR A 293 8.41 0.45 -0.48
C THR A 293 8.00 -0.15 -1.83
N MET A 294 7.09 0.47 -2.57
CA MET A 294 6.50 -0.08 -3.79
C MET A 294 7.54 -0.34 -4.89
N CYS A 295 7.45 -1.55 -5.46
CA CYS A 295 8.33 -2.08 -6.52
C CYS A 295 9.82 -2.06 -6.16
N PRO A 296 10.22 -2.78 -5.09
CA PRO A 296 11.64 -2.86 -4.72
C PRO A 296 12.49 -3.48 -5.85
N SER A 297 11.91 -4.39 -6.64
CA SER A 297 12.55 -4.94 -7.84
C SER A 297 12.93 -3.85 -8.84
N TYR A 298 12.01 -2.95 -9.19
CA TYR A 298 12.30 -1.81 -10.08
C TYR A 298 13.37 -0.90 -9.48
N MET A 299 13.33 -0.65 -8.16
CA MET A 299 14.35 0.17 -7.51
C MET A 299 15.75 -0.44 -7.65
N ALA A 300 15.84 -1.77 -7.64
CA ALA A 300 17.09 -2.51 -7.79
C ALA A 300 17.54 -2.70 -9.25
N THR A 301 16.62 -2.93 -10.18
CA THR A 301 16.93 -3.28 -11.58
C THR A 301 16.88 -2.09 -12.53
N ARG A 302 16.06 -1.07 -12.22
CA ARG A 302 15.68 0.05 -13.11
C ARG A 302 14.97 -0.38 -14.40
N ASP A 303 14.58 -1.65 -14.50
CA ASP A 303 13.91 -2.21 -15.67
C ASP A 303 12.39 -2.05 -15.54
N GLU A 304 11.77 -1.42 -16.53
CA GLU A 304 10.33 -1.19 -16.60
C GLU A 304 9.50 -2.47 -16.37
N LYS A 305 9.98 -3.63 -16.84
CA LYS A 305 9.28 -4.92 -16.68
C LYS A 305 9.05 -5.28 -15.22
N ASP A 306 9.91 -4.79 -14.32
CA ASP A 306 9.87 -5.08 -12.88
C ASP A 306 8.98 -4.11 -12.09
N THR A 307 8.17 -3.31 -12.78
CA THR A 307 7.18 -2.40 -12.18
C THR A 307 5.82 -3.08 -12.02
N THR A 308 4.96 -2.55 -11.14
CA THR A 308 3.55 -3.01 -11.05
C THR A 308 2.80 -2.75 -12.36
N ARG A 309 3.06 -1.62 -13.04
CA ARG A 309 2.31 -1.30 -14.26
C ARG A 309 2.68 -2.20 -15.44
N ALA A 310 3.95 -2.60 -15.57
CA ALA A 310 4.34 -3.56 -16.60
C ALA A 310 3.71 -4.94 -16.36
N ARG A 311 3.70 -5.42 -15.10
CA ARG A 311 3.00 -6.65 -14.70
C ARG A 311 1.52 -6.63 -15.03
N ALA A 312 0.84 -5.54 -14.68
CA ALA A 312 -0.57 -5.38 -15.01
C ALA A 312 -0.81 -5.32 -16.51
N ASN A 313 0.05 -4.65 -17.28
CA ASN A 313 -0.05 -4.61 -18.74
C ASN A 313 0.22 -5.96 -19.39
N ALA A 314 1.22 -6.73 -18.93
CA ALA A 314 1.51 -8.07 -19.46
C ALA A 314 0.30 -9.00 -19.26
N LEU A 315 -0.21 -9.07 -18.04
CA LEU A 315 -1.40 -9.86 -17.71
C LEU A 315 -2.64 -9.41 -18.49
N ARG A 316 -2.87 -8.10 -18.61
CA ARG A 316 -4.00 -7.57 -19.37
C ARG A 316 -3.91 -7.95 -20.85
N ASN A 317 -2.74 -7.78 -21.47
CA ASN A 317 -2.55 -8.09 -22.88
C ASN A 317 -2.70 -9.58 -23.19
N ALA A 318 -2.26 -10.46 -22.27
CA ALA A 318 -2.46 -11.89 -22.38
C ALA A 318 -3.93 -12.27 -22.22
N LEU A 319 -4.61 -11.78 -21.17
CA LEU A 319 -6.03 -12.04 -20.97
C LEU A 319 -6.91 -11.51 -22.11
N SER A 320 -6.53 -10.40 -22.74
CA SER A 320 -7.28 -9.79 -23.84
C SER A 320 -6.90 -10.26 -25.24
N GLY A 321 -5.96 -11.20 -25.38
CA GLY A 321 -5.55 -11.72 -26.69
C GLY A 321 -4.94 -10.67 -27.65
N ARG A 322 -4.31 -9.60 -27.13
CA ARG A 322 -3.89 -8.45 -27.96
C ARG A 322 -2.43 -8.51 -28.40
N MET A 323 -1.53 -8.85 -27.49
CA MET A 323 -0.10 -9.02 -27.79
C MET A 323 0.35 -10.47 -27.62
N PHE A 324 -0.28 -11.18 -26.68
CA PHE A 324 -0.10 -12.61 -26.46
C PHE A 324 -1.43 -13.29 -26.72
N SER A 325 -1.39 -14.54 -27.18
CA SER A 325 -2.59 -15.36 -27.19
C SER A 325 -2.96 -15.71 -25.74
N PRO A 326 -4.25 -15.92 -25.41
CA PRO A 326 -4.63 -16.29 -24.06
C PRO A 326 -3.97 -17.59 -23.56
N GLU A 327 -3.58 -18.49 -24.46
CA GLU A 327 -2.83 -19.71 -24.15
C GLU A 327 -1.39 -19.41 -23.67
N GLU A 328 -0.82 -18.27 -24.07
CA GLU A 328 0.49 -17.82 -23.61
C GLU A 328 0.45 -17.13 -22.23
N LEU A 329 -0.74 -17.00 -21.61
CA LEU A 329 -0.90 -16.37 -20.30
C LEU A 329 0.08 -16.96 -19.27
N LEU A 330 0.24 -18.28 -19.26
CA LEU A 330 1.07 -19.00 -18.28
C LEU A 330 2.50 -19.28 -18.78
N GLY A 331 2.85 -18.71 -19.94
CA GLY A 331 4.14 -18.86 -20.61
C GLY A 331 5.31 -18.13 -19.91
N PRO A 332 6.55 -18.38 -20.36
CA PRO A 332 7.75 -17.85 -19.73
C PRO A 332 7.81 -16.31 -19.74
N GLU A 333 7.29 -15.65 -20.77
CA GLU A 333 7.32 -14.19 -20.91
C GLU A 333 6.51 -13.49 -19.82
N VAL A 334 5.31 -14.01 -19.52
CA VAL A 334 4.45 -13.47 -18.45
C VAL A 334 5.00 -13.85 -17.07
N TYR A 335 5.51 -15.08 -16.94
CA TYR A 335 6.16 -15.55 -15.70
C TYR A 335 7.34 -14.64 -15.32
N ASP A 336 8.23 -14.34 -16.26
CA ASP A 336 9.44 -13.54 -16.05
C ASP A 336 9.13 -12.10 -15.58
N VAL A 337 8.02 -11.53 -16.04
CA VAL A 337 7.54 -10.21 -15.62
C VAL A 337 7.06 -10.22 -14.15
N LEU A 338 6.48 -11.34 -13.72
CA LEU A 338 5.97 -11.53 -12.35
C LEU A 338 7.02 -12.07 -11.38
N ASP A 339 8.07 -12.71 -11.87
CA ASP A 339 9.07 -13.43 -11.10
C ASP A 339 9.70 -12.54 -10.02
N LEU A 340 10.21 -11.37 -10.41
CA LEU A 340 10.82 -10.40 -9.49
C LEU A 340 9.82 -9.62 -8.61
N CYS A 341 8.52 -9.93 -8.63
CA CYS A 341 7.59 -9.33 -7.67
C CYS A 341 7.77 -9.96 -6.28
N LEU A 342 8.23 -9.18 -5.30
CA LEU A 342 8.46 -9.62 -3.92
C LEU A 342 7.17 -9.82 -3.08
N SER A 343 5.99 -9.65 -3.66
CA SER A 343 4.68 -9.72 -2.96
C SER A 343 4.63 -8.90 -1.66
N CYS A 344 5.24 -7.71 -1.69
CA CYS A 344 5.38 -6.81 -0.53
C CYS A 344 4.10 -6.06 -0.14
N LYS A 345 3.06 -6.12 -1.00
CA LYS A 345 1.77 -5.39 -0.87
C LYS A 345 1.84 -3.87 -0.89
N ALA A 346 3.01 -3.25 -1.05
CA ALA A 346 3.11 -1.80 -1.08
C ALA A 346 2.34 -1.13 -2.23
N CYS A 347 2.09 -1.82 -3.36
CA CYS A 347 1.21 -1.30 -4.41
C CYS A 347 -0.28 -1.24 -4.02
N LYS A 348 -0.70 -1.96 -2.99
CA LYS A 348 -2.06 -1.89 -2.45
C LYS A 348 -2.33 -0.57 -1.72
N THR A 349 -1.30 0.12 -1.24
CA THR A 349 -1.45 1.31 -0.39
C THR A 349 -0.65 2.53 -0.85
N GLU A 350 0.54 2.35 -1.43
CA GLU A 350 1.34 3.46 -1.98
C GLU A 350 0.96 3.79 -3.42
N CYS A 351 0.23 2.91 -4.12
CA CYS A 351 -0.39 3.27 -5.40
C CYS A 351 -1.74 3.91 -5.09
N PRO A 352 -2.03 5.13 -5.57
CA PRO A 352 -3.35 5.75 -5.42
C PRO A 352 -4.52 4.90 -5.94
N SER A 353 -4.27 4.05 -6.95
CA SER A 353 -5.30 3.16 -7.53
C SER A 353 -5.43 1.82 -6.80
N SER A 354 -4.65 1.59 -5.74
CA SER A 354 -4.75 0.45 -4.82
C SER A 354 -4.72 -0.94 -5.47
N VAL A 355 -3.82 -1.12 -6.43
CA VAL A 355 -3.60 -2.38 -7.14
C VAL A 355 -2.95 -3.40 -6.21
N ASP A 356 -3.63 -4.52 -5.94
CA ASP A 356 -3.06 -5.62 -5.14
C ASP A 356 -2.30 -6.62 -6.03
N MET A 357 -1.10 -6.23 -6.48
CA MET A 357 -0.25 -7.09 -7.32
C MET A 357 0.24 -8.34 -6.57
N ALA A 358 0.24 -8.34 -5.23
CA ALA A 358 0.60 -9.52 -4.47
C ALA A 358 -0.47 -10.61 -4.60
N LYS A 359 -1.74 -10.24 -4.46
CA LYS A 359 -2.90 -11.11 -4.69
C LYS A 359 -2.94 -11.60 -6.15
N ILE A 360 -2.78 -10.68 -7.10
CA ILE A 360 -2.75 -11.01 -8.54
C ILE A 360 -1.64 -12.01 -8.86
N LYS A 361 -0.43 -11.81 -8.34
CA LYS A 361 0.68 -12.77 -8.52
C LYS A 361 0.37 -14.13 -7.90
N THR A 362 -0.21 -14.18 -6.70
CA THR A 362 -0.55 -15.46 -6.06
C THR A 362 -1.57 -16.24 -6.89
N GLU A 363 -2.59 -15.56 -7.42
CA GLU A 363 -3.57 -16.17 -8.33
C GLU A 363 -2.89 -16.69 -9.60
N TYR A 364 -2.07 -15.86 -10.26
CA TYR A 364 -1.30 -16.27 -11.44
C TYR A 364 -0.44 -17.51 -11.19
N LEU A 365 0.30 -17.53 -10.07
CA LEU A 365 1.15 -18.66 -9.72
C LEU A 365 0.35 -19.94 -9.46
N ALA A 366 -0.88 -19.84 -8.95
CA ALA A 366 -1.73 -21.01 -8.75
C ALA A 366 -2.05 -21.69 -10.08
N HIS A 367 -2.50 -20.91 -11.07
CA HIS A 367 -2.73 -21.40 -12.44
C HIS A 367 -1.46 -21.95 -13.08
N HIS A 368 -0.34 -21.23 -12.96
CA HIS A 368 0.94 -21.67 -13.52
C HIS A 368 1.39 -23.01 -12.93
N LEU A 369 1.19 -23.24 -11.63
CA LEU A 369 1.53 -24.50 -10.96
C LEU A 369 0.57 -25.65 -11.30
N GLU A 370 -0.69 -25.38 -11.63
CA GLU A 370 -1.60 -26.44 -12.11
C GLU A 370 -1.16 -27.00 -13.45
N GLU A 371 -0.68 -26.14 -14.35
CA GLU A 371 -0.21 -26.55 -15.67
C GLU A 371 1.21 -27.16 -15.63
N HIS A 372 2.14 -26.52 -14.93
CA HIS A 372 3.57 -26.89 -14.98
C HIS A 372 3.99 -27.82 -13.83
N GLY A 373 3.10 -28.05 -12.87
CA GLY A 373 3.37 -28.84 -11.67
C GLY A 373 4.22 -28.10 -10.62
N VAL A 374 4.26 -28.65 -9.40
CA VAL A 374 4.92 -28.00 -8.26
C VAL A 374 6.40 -28.40 -8.14
N PRO A 375 7.37 -27.47 -8.33
CA PRO A 375 8.80 -27.78 -8.22
C PRO A 375 9.20 -28.22 -6.81
N LEU A 376 10.26 -29.03 -6.71
CA LEU A 376 10.75 -29.54 -5.41
C LEU A 376 11.13 -28.39 -4.44
N ARG A 377 11.82 -27.36 -4.94
CA ARG A 377 12.19 -26.16 -4.15
C ARG A 377 10.95 -25.50 -3.54
N THR A 378 9.89 -25.36 -4.33
CA THR A 378 8.60 -24.82 -3.88
C THR A 378 7.99 -25.69 -2.79
N ARG A 379 7.97 -27.02 -2.94
CA ARG A 379 7.45 -27.94 -1.91
C ARG A 379 8.18 -27.79 -0.58
N ILE A 380 9.50 -27.62 -0.61
CA ILE A 380 10.33 -27.43 0.59
C ILE A 380 9.98 -26.12 1.31
N PHE A 381 10.00 -24.99 0.60
CA PHE A 381 9.76 -23.68 1.22
C PHE A 381 8.31 -23.48 1.63
N ALA A 382 7.34 -23.94 0.84
CA ALA A 382 5.93 -23.83 1.19
C ALA A 382 5.56 -24.62 2.45
N ASN A 383 6.27 -25.72 2.71
CA ASN A 383 6.04 -26.59 3.88
C ASN A 383 7.09 -26.40 4.99
N ILE A 384 7.70 -25.19 5.07
CA ILE A 384 8.76 -24.89 6.04
C ILE A 384 8.38 -25.16 7.49
N HIS A 385 7.10 -25.04 7.84
CA HIS A 385 6.61 -25.36 9.18
C HIS A 385 6.75 -26.85 9.51
N ALA A 386 6.33 -27.74 8.60
CA ALA A 386 6.41 -29.17 8.79
C ALA A 386 7.86 -29.66 8.84
N SER A 387 8.72 -29.14 7.97
CA SER A 387 10.15 -29.47 7.98
C SER A 387 10.84 -28.95 9.24
N SER A 388 10.53 -27.74 9.70
CA SER A 388 11.07 -27.18 10.94
C SER A 388 10.63 -27.97 12.17
N LYS A 389 9.37 -28.41 12.21
CA LYS A 389 8.85 -29.27 13.29
C LYS A 389 9.59 -30.61 13.36
N LEU A 390 9.91 -31.20 12.21
CA LEU A 390 10.67 -32.44 12.17
C LEU A 390 12.14 -32.23 12.58
N ALA A 391 12.81 -31.22 12.00
CA ALA A 391 14.21 -30.91 12.27
C ALA A 391 14.47 -30.51 13.74
N SER A 392 13.50 -29.82 14.37
CA SER A 392 13.60 -29.39 15.77
C SER A 392 13.47 -30.52 16.79
N LYS A 393 13.21 -31.77 16.36
CA LYS A 393 13.30 -32.94 17.26
C LYS A 393 14.75 -33.28 17.61
N THR A 394 15.69 -32.98 16.72
CA THR A 394 17.13 -33.23 16.90
C THR A 394 17.95 -32.01 16.44
N PRO A 395 17.76 -30.83 17.07
CA PRO A 395 18.24 -29.55 16.54
C PRO A 395 19.77 -29.51 16.39
N LYS A 396 20.53 -30.16 17.29
CA LYS A 396 22.00 -30.25 17.19
C LYS A 396 22.45 -30.98 15.91
N LEU A 397 21.83 -32.11 15.60
CA LEU A 397 22.13 -32.88 14.40
C LEU A 397 21.66 -32.15 13.14
N ALA A 398 20.47 -31.54 13.17
CA ALA A 398 19.96 -30.74 12.05
C ALA A 398 20.88 -29.55 11.74
N ASN A 399 21.31 -28.81 12.75
CA ASN A 399 22.22 -27.68 12.60
C ASN A 399 23.60 -28.10 12.08
N MET A 400 24.14 -29.23 12.58
CA MET A 400 25.40 -29.80 12.09
C MET A 400 25.27 -30.22 10.61
N ALA A 401 24.17 -30.89 10.25
CA ALA A 401 23.90 -31.30 8.88
C ALA A 401 23.80 -30.10 7.93
N MET A 402 23.07 -29.04 8.32
CA MET A 402 22.93 -27.82 7.51
C MET A 402 24.24 -27.06 7.29
N ARG A 403 25.22 -27.21 8.18
CA ARG A 403 26.56 -26.59 8.05
C ARG A 403 27.55 -27.43 7.23
N SER A 404 27.19 -28.65 6.86
CA SER A 404 28.09 -29.56 6.13
C SER A 404 28.30 -29.15 4.67
N PRO A 405 29.44 -29.50 4.04
CA PRO A 405 29.64 -29.33 2.60
C PRO A 405 28.57 -30.03 1.75
N VAL A 406 28.03 -31.14 2.25
CA VAL A 406 26.94 -31.89 1.61
C VAL A 406 25.66 -31.05 1.54
N ALA A 407 25.35 -30.26 2.56
CA ALA A 407 24.21 -29.34 2.53
C ALA A 407 24.35 -28.28 1.42
N LYS A 408 25.56 -27.75 1.19
CA LYS A 408 25.80 -26.82 0.07
C LYS A 408 25.55 -27.48 -1.30
N ILE A 409 25.94 -28.74 -1.45
CA ILE A 409 25.65 -29.52 -2.67
C ILE A 409 24.14 -29.72 -2.83
N ALA A 410 23.43 -30.08 -1.74
CA ALA A 410 21.99 -30.25 -1.76
C ALA A 410 21.26 -28.94 -2.10
N MET A 411 21.65 -27.82 -1.47
CA MET A 411 21.13 -26.48 -1.75
C MET A 411 21.30 -26.11 -3.23
N ARG A 412 22.51 -26.29 -3.79
CA ARG A 412 22.77 -26.04 -5.21
C ARG A 412 21.88 -26.88 -6.13
N LYS A 413 21.72 -28.18 -5.83
CA LYS A 413 20.87 -29.09 -6.62
C LYS A 413 19.40 -28.70 -6.63
N VAL A 414 18.91 -28.11 -5.55
CA VAL A 414 17.51 -27.64 -5.46
C VAL A 414 17.37 -26.16 -5.79
N GLY A 415 18.41 -25.48 -6.32
CA GLY A 415 18.35 -24.09 -6.74
C GLY A 415 18.32 -23.07 -5.60
N ILE A 416 18.93 -23.38 -4.46
CA ILE A 416 19.11 -22.44 -3.33
C ILE A 416 20.54 -21.87 -3.41
N ALA A 417 20.67 -20.55 -3.24
CA ALA A 417 21.95 -19.84 -3.21
C ALA A 417 22.87 -20.40 -2.12
N THR A 418 24.06 -20.88 -2.49
CA THR A 418 25.00 -21.54 -1.57
C THR A 418 25.72 -20.56 -0.63
N GLU A 419 25.63 -19.27 -0.96
CA GLU A 419 26.07 -18.14 -0.16
C GLU A 419 25.20 -17.95 1.07
N ARG A 420 23.94 -18.43 1.06
CA ARG A 420 23.00 -18.20 2.15
C ARG A 420 23.31 -19.06 3.37
N GLU A 421 23.24 -18.43 4.53
CA GLU A 421 23.23 -19.13 5.81
C GLU A 421 21.78 -19.45 6.21
N ILE A 422 21.53 -20.72 6.53
CA ILE A 422 20.23 -21.15 7.05
C ILE A 422 20.22 -20.91 8.56
N SER A 423 19.17 -20.26 9.06
CA SER A 423 19.02 -20.01 10.49
C SER A 423 19.04 -21.31 11.28
N PRO A 424 19.82 -21.39 12.38
CA PRO A 424 19.86 -22.58 13.20
C PRO A 424 18.50 -22.81 13.88
N PHE A 425 18.18 -24.08 14.12
CA PHE A 425 17.09 -24.49 15.00
C PHE A 425 17.54 -24.31 16.46
N ALA A 426 16.64 -23.81 17.30
CA ALA A 426 16.88 -23.63 18.72
C ALA A 426 16.88 -24.97 19.46
N GLU A 427 17.65 -25.06 20.55
CA GLU A 427 17.69 -26.28 21.37
C GLU A 427 16.37 -26.54 22.11
N GLU A 428 15.66 -25.47 22.49
CA GLU A 428 14.36 -25.54 23.14
C GLU A 428 13.35 -24.71 22.35
N THR A 429 12.31 -25.36 21.82
CA THR A 429 11.24 -24.68 21.07
C THR A 429 10.45 -23.74 21.98
N PHE A 430 9.73 -22.78 21.39
CA PHE A 430 8.84 -21.90 22.14
C PHE A 430 7.76 -22.69 22.91
N GLU A 431 7.13 -23.68 22.28
CA GLU A 431 6.09 -24.50 22.91
C GLU A 431 6.63 -25.30 24.11
N ALA A 432 7.85 -25.86 24.00
CA ALA A 432 8.48 -26.58 25.10
C ALA A 432 8.80 -25.65 26.28
N TRP A 433 9.25 -24.43 25.99
CA TRP A 433 9.43 -23.40 27.00
C TRP A 433 8.09 -22.96 27.62
N TRP A 434 7.05 -22.78 26.81
CA TRP A 434 5.73 -22.33 27.25
C TRP A 434 5.10 -23.31 28.23
N ALA A 435 5.20 -24.61 27.98
CA ALA A 435 4.72 -25.63 28.92
C ALA A 435 5.38 -25.51 30.31
N LYS A 436 6.69 -25.24 30.36
CA LYS A 436 7.42 -24.99 31.61
C LYS A 436 7.04 -23.66 32.25
N HIS A 437 6.78 -22.64 31.43
CA HIS A 437 6.36 -21.31 31.89
C HIS A 437 4.98 -21.38 32.57
N VAL A 438 4.01 -22.05 31.95
CA VAL A 438 2.67 -22.27 32.51
C VAL A 438 2.74 -23.04 33.82
N ALA A 439 3.48 -24.16 33.88
CA ALA A 439 3.62 -24.93 35.12
C ALA A 439 4.22 -24.10 36.27
N ARG A 440 5.21 -23.24 35.98
CA ARG A 440 5.79 -22.31 36.97
C ARG A 440 4.82 -21.20 37.36
N ARG A 441 4.05 -20.69 36.41
CA ARG A 441 3.04 -19.65 36.61
C ARG A 441 1.93 -20.15 37.52
N ASP A 442 1.39 -21.33 37.25
CA ASP A 442 0.28 -21.92 37.99
C ASP A 442 0.73 -22.27 39.43
N ALA A 443 1.97 -22.74 39.60
CA ALA A 443 2.56 -22.96 40.93
C ALA A 443 2.71 -21.66 41.75
N ARG A 444 3.00 -20.52 41.11
CA ARG A 444 3.07 -19.20 41.78
C ARG A 444 1.68 -18.62 42.10
N GLN A 445 0.68 -18.86 41.26
CA GLN A 445 -0.69 -18.42 41.51
C GLN A 445 -1.33 -19.12 42.71
N ALA A 446 -0.92 -20.36 43.02
CA ALA A 446 -1.35 -21.03 44.24
C ALA A 446 -0.94 -20.28 45.52
N THR A 447 0.05 -19.37 45.44
CA THR A 447 0.58 -18.61 46.58
C THR A 447 0.18 -17.13 46.61
N GLU A 448 -0.18 -16.51 45.48
CA GLU A 448 -0.57 -15.09 45.43
C GLU A 448 -1.69 -14.82 44.40
N PRO A 449 -2.71 -14.00 44.76
CA PRO A 449 -3.75 -13.61 43.82
C PRO A 449 -3.18 -12.71 42.71
N ARG A 450 -3.40 -13.10 41.45
CA ARG A 450 -2.95 -12.35 40.27
C ARG A 450 -4.12 -11.61 39.64
N TYR A 451 -3.98 -10.29 39.50
CA TYR A 451 -4.90 -9.48 38.72
C TYR A 451 -4.61 -9.63 37.23
N THR A 452 -5.66 -9.61 36.40
CA THR A 452 -5.57 -9.70 34.95
C THR A 452 -6.42 -8.60 34.31
N ARG A 453 -5.90 -7.98 33.25
CA ARG A 453 -6.61 -7.06 32.36
C ARG A 453 -7.58 -7.79 31.41
N GLY A 454 -7.46 -9.12 31.33
CA GLY A 454 -8.22 -9.96 30.41
C GLY A 454 -7.31 -10.94 29.70
N GLN A 455 -7.87 -11.66 28.74
CA GLN A 455 -7.16 -12.68 27.98
C GLN A 455 -6.62 -12.13 26.66
N VAL A 456 -5.53 -12.72 26.18
CA VAL A 456 -4.94 -12.46 24.87
C VAL A 456 -4.39 -13.75 24.29
N VAL A 457 -4.67 -14.03 23.02
CA VAL A 457 -4.12 -15.18 22.32
C VAL A 457 -2.80 -14.79 21.66
N TYR A 458 -1.71 -15.48 21.96
CA TYR A 458 -0.46 -15.32 21.22
C TYR A 458 -0.38 -16.31 20.05
N PHE A 459 -0.50 -15.79 18.83
CA PHE A 459 -0.23 -16.52 17.60
C PHE A 459 1.28 -16.54 17.34
N HIS A 460 1.96 -17.56 17.86
CA HIS A 460 3.37 -17.79 17.63
C HIS A 460 3.61 -18.28 16.20
N ASP A 461 4.49 -17.64 15.42
CA ASP A 461 4.78 -18.07 14.06
C ASP A 461 5.77 -19.26 14.01
N THR A 462 6.05 -19.77 12.81
CA THR A 462 6.98 -20.91 12.60
C THR A 462 8.39 -20.61 13.12
N PHE A 463 8.94 -19.44 12.83
CA PHE A 463 10.31 -19.10 13.19
C PHE A 463 10.43 -18.72 14.66
N ALA A 464 9.46 -17.99 15.22
CA ALA A 464 9.40 -17.79 16.67
C ALA A 464 9.26 -19.12 17.43
N THR A 465 8.76 -20.19 16.79
CA THR A 465 8.66 -21.50 17.44
C THR A 465 9.97 -22.29 17.41
N TYR A 466 10.63 -22.34 16.25
CA TYR A 466 11.71 -23.30 15.99
C TYR A 466 13.10 -22.68 15.87
N ASN A 467 13.23 -21.41 15.45
CA ASN A 467 14.53 -20.77 15.21
C ASN A 467 14.83 -19.67 16.24
N TYR A 468 13.85 -18.83 16.55
CA TYR A 468 13.98 -17.70 17.45
C TYR A 468 12.94 -17.72 18.60
N PRO A 469 12.88 -18.78 19.44
CA PRO A 469 12.02 -18.83 20.64
C PRO A 469 12.07 -17.61 21.54
N ARG A 470 13.23 -16.95 21.61
CA ARG A 470 13.42 -15.69 22.34
C ARG A 470 12.41 -14.60 21.95
N VAL A 471 11.99 -14.54 20.68
CA VAL A 471 10.96 -13.59 20.21
C VAL A 471 9.62 -13.91 20.84
N GLY A 472 9.18 -15.17 20.81
CA GLY A 472 7.93 -15.58 21.44
C GLY A 472 7.94 -15.39 22.95
N ARG A 473 9.06 -15.68 23.61
CA ARG A 473 9.26 -15.42 25.06
C ARG A 473 9.13 -13.94 25.38
N ALA A 474 9.72 -13.08 24.57
CA ALA A 474 9.63 -11.63 24.73
C ALA A 474 8.20 -11.11 24.54
N THR A 475 7.48 -11.62 23.54
CA THR A 475 6.06 -11.30 23.32
C THR A 475 5.20 -11.69 24.52
N VAL A 476 5.35 -12.93 25.03
CA VAL A 476 4.65 -13.38 26.24
C VAL A 476 4.97 -12.47 27.42
N ARG A 477 6.25 -12.16 27.65
CA ARG A 477 6.70 -11.29 28.75
C ARG A 477 6.06 -9.91 28.67
N LEU A 478 5.95 -9.31 27.49
CA LEU A 478 5.32 -8.01 27.31
C LEU A 478 3.82 -8.04 27.60
N LEU A 479 3.12 -9.04 27.08
CA LEU A 479 1.69 -9.19 27.31
C LEU A 479 1.38 -9.44 28.80
N GLU A 480 2.16 -10.30 29.45
CA GLU A 480 2.04 -10.54 30.90
C GLU A 480 2.39 -9.30 31.73
N ALA A 481 3.41 -8.52 31.31
CA ALA A 481 3.79 -7.27 31.96
C ALA A 481 2.71 -6.17 31.83
N ALA A 482 1.97 -6.17 30.71
CA ALA A 482 0.80 -5.31 30.49
C ALA A 482 -0.46 -5.79 31.25
N GLY A 483 -0.35 -6.90 31.99
CA GLY A 483 -1.42 -7.44 32.82
C GLY A 483 -2.31 -8.47 32.15
N TYR A 484 -2.02 -8.92 30.92
CA TYR A 484 -2.85 -9.91 30.25
C TYR A 484 -2.55 -11.34 30.69
N GLU A 485 -3.59 -12.16 30.71
CA GLU A 485 -3.47 -13.61 30.72
C GLU A 485 -3.22 -14.11 29.28
N VAL A 486 -2.01 -14.62 29.03
CA VAL A 486 -1.64 -15.12 27.71
C VAL A 486 -2.12 -16.55 27.51
N ILE A 487 -2.84 -16.76 26.40
CA ILE A 487 -3.25 -18.06 25.87
C ILE A 487 -2.36 -18.38 24.67
N VAL A 488 -1.77 -19.58 24.63
CA VAL A 488 -1.05 -20.08 23.45
C VAL A 488 -1.81 -21.28 22.90
N GLU A 489 -2.39 -21.10 21.71
CA GLU A 489 -3.11 -22.15 21.00
C GLU A 489 -2.12 -23.06 20.24
N THR A 490 -1.64 -24.12 20.90
CA THR A 490 -0.62 -25.01 20.33
C THR A 490 -1.14 -25.90 19.20
N ARG A 491 -2.47 -25.98 18.99
CA ARG A 491 -3.08 -26.71 17.86
C ARG A 491 -3.11 -25.91 16.56
N ARG A 492 -2.73 -24.63 16.61
CA ARG A 492 -2.64 -23.77 15.43
C ARG A 492 -1.72 -24.37 14.36
N ALA A 493 -2.02 -24.08 13.11
CA ALA A 493 -1.18 -24.40 11.96
C ALA A 493 -0.21 -23.26 11.59
N CYS A 494 0.61 -23.47 10.56
CA CYS A 494 1.28 -22.34 9.91
C CYS A 494 0.23 -21.33 9.39
N CYS A 495 0.57 -20.05 9.32
CA CYS A 495 -0.35 -19.03 8.80
C CYS A 495 -0.77 -19.28 7.34
N GLY A 496 0.06 -19.99 6.55
CA GLY A 496 -0.14 -20.25 5.13
C GLY A 496 0.63 -19.31 4.19
N ARG A 497 1.27 -18.26 4.71
CA ARG A 497 2.02 -17.27 3.91
C ARG A 497 3.05 -17.88 2.94
N PRO A 498 3.90 -18.86 3.33
CA PRO A 498 4.86 -19.46 2.41
C PRO A 498 4.19 -20.17 1.21
N MET A 499 3.03 -20.80 1.42
CA MET A 499 2.24 -21.42 0.37
C MET A 499 1.67 -20.36 -0.59
N LEU A 500 1.10 -19.28 -0.06
CA LEU A 500 0.58 -18.16 -0.86
C LEU A 500 1.67 -17.48 -1.70
N SER A 501 2.89 -17.29 -1.17
CA SER A 501 4.01 -16.71 -1.95
C SER A 501 4.43 -17.57 -3.13
N LYS A 502 4.01 -18.85 -3.14
CA LYS A 502 4.37 -19.82 -4.17
C LYS A 502 3.17 -20.32 -4.97
N GLY A 503 1.98 -19.73 -4.81
CA GLY A 503 0.78 -20.14 -5.58
C GLY A 503 0.09 -21.41 -5.08
N LEU A 504 0.46 -21.98 -3.92
CA LEU A 504 -0.20 -23.16 -3.36
C LEU A 504 -1.47 -22.77 -2.57
N VAL A 505 -2.43 -22.16 -3.27
CA VAL A 505 -3.61 -21.50 -2.67
C VAL A 505 -4.50 -22.46 -1.90
N GLU A 506 -4.83 -23.63 -2.47
CA GLU A 506 -5.71 -24.60 -1.78
C GLU A 506 -5.09 -25.19 -0.52
N GLN A 507 -3.76 -25.42 -0.51
CA GLN A 507 -3.07 -25.85 0.70
C GLN A 507 -3.10 -24.75 1.77
N ALA A 508 -2.89 -23.49 1.38
CA ALA A 508 -3.01 -22.36 2.27
C ALA A 508 -4.43 -22.22 2.83
N ARG A 509 -5.46 -22.45 2.01
CA ARG A 509 -6.87 -22.47 2.43
C ARG A 509 -7.15 -23.55 3.47
N GLY A 510 -6.56 -24.74 3.32
CA GLY A 510 -6.63 -25.80 4.32
C GLY A 510 -6.09 -25.37 5.69
N LEU A 511 -4.93 -24.71 5.71
CA LEU A 511 -4.35 -24.18 6.95
C LEU A 511 -5.16 -23.01 7.52
N ALA A 512 -5.72 -22.16 6.66
CA ALA A 512 -6.60 -21.07 7.07
C ALA A 512 -7.84 -21.60 7.79
N ARG A 513 -8.52 -22.62 7.24
CA ARG A 513 -9.66 -23.29 7.89
C ARG A 513 -9.30 -23.84 9.27
N GLN A 514 -8.15 -24.49 9.41
CA GLN A 514 -7.69 -25.00 10.70
C GLN A 514 -7.43 -23.86 11.70
N ASN A 515 -6.75 -22.79 11.29
CA ASN A 515 -6.49 -21.66 12.16
C ASN A 515 -7.77 -20.94 12.55
N VAL A 516 -8.69 -20.69 11.61
CA VAL A 516 -9.99 -20.07 11.89
C VAL A 516 -10.79 -20.93 12.88
N PHE A 517 -10.84 -22.26 12.69
CA PHE A 517 -11.51 -23.16 13.62
C PHE A 517 -10.97 -23.05 15.06
N HIS A 518 -9.66 -22.89 15.24
CA HIS A 518 -9.05 -22.78 16.56
C HIS A 518 -9.10 -21.37 17.15
N LEU A 519 -9.06 -20.32 16.32
CA LEU A 519 -8.95 -18.94 16.76
C LEU A 519 -10.29 -18.21 16.90
N ALA A 520 -11.29 -18.59 16.09
CA ALA A 520 -12.60 -17.96 16.08
C ALA A 520 -13.34 -17.97 17.44
N PRO A 521 -13.27 -19.03 18.26
CA PRO A 521 -13.88 -19.01 19.59
C PRO A 521 -13.41 -17.85 20.47
N TYR A 522 -12.13 -17.46 20.35
CA TYR A 522 -11.56 -16.31 21.06
C TYR A 522 -11.97 -14.99 20.38
N ALA A 523 -11.83 -14.92 19.05
CA ALA A 523 -12.13 -13.71 18.29
C ALA A 523 -13.60 -13.27 18.40
N ARG A 524 -14.54 -14.22 18.46
CA ARG A 524 -15.97 -13.94 18.68
C ARG A 524 -16.27 -13.30 20.04
N GLN A 525 -15.42 -13.55 21.03
CA GLN A 525 -15.51 -12.94 22.36
C GLN A 525 -14.76 -11.59 22.44
N GLY A 526 -14.18 -11.12 21.32
CA GLY A 526 -13.34 -9.92 21.29
C GLY A 526 -11.98 -10.10 21.94
N ILE A 527 -11.55 -11.35 22.20
CA ILE A 527 -10.22 -11.64 22.73
C ILE A 527 -9.19 -11.38 21.62
N PRO A 528 -8.22 -10.47 21.82
CA PRO A 528 -7.24 -10.13 20.81
C PRO A 528 -6.32 -11.31 20.47
N ILE A 529 -5.97 -11.46 19.20
CA ILE A 529 -4.99 -12.41 18.68
C ILE A 529 -3.74 -11.61 18.33
N VAL A 530 -2.67 -11.76 19.10
CA VAL A 530 -1.44 -10.99 18.95
C VAL A 530 -0.33 -11.88 18.37
N GLY A 531 0.45 -11.37 17.43
CA GLY A 531 1.62 -12.08 16.89
C GLY A 531 2.86 -11.21 16.75
N SER A 532 4.00 -11.87 16.57
CA SER A 532 5.31 -11.23 16.40
C SER A 532 5.76 -11.14 14.94
N GLU A 533 5.24 -11.96 14.04
CA GLU A 533 5.67 -11.99 12.64
C GLU A 533 4.63 -11.28 11.74
N PRO A 534 4.98 -10.13 11.14
CA PRO A 534 4.11 -9.34 10.28
C PRO A 534 3.51 -10.15 9.15
N SER A 535 4.34 -10.91 8.44
CA SER A 535 3.85 -11.68 7.28
C SER A 535 2.85 -12.77 7.68
N CYS A 536 2.85 -13.22 8.94
CA CYS A 536 1.84 -14.16 9.46
C CYS A 536 0.57 -13.44 9.88
N ILE A 537 0.68 -12.37 10.67
CA ILE A 537 -0.49 -11.64 11.19
C ILE A 537 -1.28 -10.98 10.06
N PHE A 538 -0.60 -10.46 9.05
CA PHE A 538 -1.29 -9.89 7.89
C PHE A 538 -1.85 -10.94 6.93
N THR A 539 -1.41 -12.18 7.01
CA THR A 539 -2.14 -13.29 6.35
C THR A 539 -3.49 -13.54 7.02
N LEU A 540 -3.54 -13.54 8.35
CA LEU A 540 -4.80 -13.66 9.10
C LEU A 540 -5.73 -12.46 8.84
N ARG A 541 -5.18 -11.23 8.80
CA ARG A 541 -5.98 -9.99 8.68
C ARG A 541 -6.48 -9.72 7.26
N ASP A 542 -5.70 -10.08 6.24
CA ASP A 542 -5.98 -9.69 4.85
C ASP A 542 -6.27 -10.90 3.96
N GLU A 543 -5.38 -11.88 3.91
CA GLU A 543 -5.46 -12.99 2.94
C GLU A 543 -6.49 -14.05 3.34
N TYR A 544 -6.84 -14.20 4.62
CA TYR A 544 -7.89 -15.14 5.04
C TYR A 544 -9.27 -14.74 4.51
N LEU A 545 -9.51 -13.44 4.30
CA LEU A 545 -10.76 -12.95 3.72
C LEU A 545 -10.87 -13.36 2.25
N ASP A 546 -9.77 -13.36 1.51
CA ASP A 546 -9.72 -13.82 0.11
C ASP A 546 -9.76 -15.36 -0.01
N LEU A 547 -9.28 -16.08 1.02
CA LEU A 547 -9.30 -17.55 1.10
C LEU A 547 -10.63 -18.11 1.61
N MET A 548 -11.40 -17.35 2.37
CA MET A 548 -12.66 -17.79 2.97
C MET A 548 -13.70 -16.69 2.81
N PRO A 549 -14.06 -16.32 1.57
CA PRO A 549 -14.96 -15.22 1.31
C PRO A 549 -16.33 -15.48 1.94
N GLY A 550 -16.84 -14.47 2.66
CA GLY A 550 -18.13 -14.55 3.35
C GLY A 550 -18.14 -15.39 4.63
N ASP A 551 -17.00 -15.95 5.06
CA ASP A 551 -16.92 -16.68 6.33
C ASP A 551 -16.86 -15.69 7.52
N PRO A 552 -17.86 -15.68 8.42
CA PRO A 552 -17.90 -14.73 9.53
C PRO A 552 -16.81 -14.98 10.56
N ASP A 553 -16.39 -16.23 10.76
CA ASP A 553 -15.33 -16.58 11.71
C ASP A 553 -13.96 -16.12 11.18
N ALA A 554 -13.73 -16.20 9.87
CA ALA A 554 -12.54 -15.60 9.23
C ALA A 554 -12.53 -14.07 9.40
N ALA A 555 -13.68 -13.41 9.24
CA ALA A 555 -13.82 -11.96 9.46
C ALA A 555 -13.54 -11.57 10.93
N HIS A 556 -14.05 -12.34 11.89
CA HIS A 556 -13.76 -12.13 13.30
C HIS A 556 -12.26 -12.29 13.62
N VAL A 557 -11.62 -13.35 13.12
CA VAL A 557 -10.18 -13.57 13.30
C VAL A 557 -9.38 -12.42 12.69
N ALA A 558 -9.73 -11.98 11.49
CA ALA A 558 -9.05 -10.87 10.82
C ALA A 558 -9.15 -9.56 11.63
N ALA A 559 -10.36 -9.19 12.06
CA ALA A 559 -10.62 -7.97 12.81
C ALA A 559 -9.95 -7.95 14.20
N ASN A 560 -9.68 -9.12 14.80
CA ASN A 560 -9.07 -9.25 16.12
C ASN A 560 -7.58 -9.64 16.09
N SER A 561 -6.95 -9.70 14.91
CA SER A 561 -5.52 -10.04 14.80
C SER A 561 -4.65 -8.79 14.81
N TYR A 562 -3.64 -8.69 15.69
CA TYR A 562 -2.77 -7.54 15.90
C TYR A 562 -1.28 -7.92 15.92
N MET A 563 -0.43 -7.03 15.42
CA MET A 563 0.99 -7.09 15.75
C MET A 563 1.20 -6.72 17.24
N ILE A 564 2.23 -7.26 17.89
CA ILE A 564 2.48 -6.98 19.32
C ILE A 564 2.67 -5.49 19.62
N ASP A 565 3.45 -4.79 18.82
CA ASP A 565 3.71 -3.35 18.94
C ASP A 565 2.45 -2.52 18.63
N GLU A 566 1.69 -2.92 17.62
CA GLU A 566 0.37 -2.34 17.31
C GLU A 566 -0.62 -2.49 18.47
N PHE A 567 -0.68 -3.68 19.06
CA PHE A 567 -1.57 -3.97 20.17
C PHE A 567 -1.21 -3.14 21.41
N LEU A 568 0.07 -3.10 21.79
CA LEU A 568 0.53 -2.31 22.93
C LEU A 568 0.28 -0.81 22.73
N ALA A 569 0.56 -0.27 21.54
CA ALA A 569 0.29 1.13 21.24
C ALA A 569 -1.21 1.47 21.27
N ARG A 570 -2.06 0.54 20.80
CA ARG A 570 -3.52 0.71 20.88
C ARG A 570 -4.00 0.74 22.32
N VAL A 571 -3.55 -0.18 23.16
CA VAL A 571 -3.92 -0.20 24.59
C VAL A 571 -3.47 1.08 25.27
N ALA A 572 -2.21 1.48 25.05
CA ALA A 572 -1.62 2.71 25.59
C ALA A 572 -2.35 4.01 25.17
N ALA A 573 -3.05 3.99 24.02
CA ALA A 573 -3.82 5.14 23.55
C ALA A 573 -5.09 5.38 24.37
N THR A 574 -5.64 4.36 25.03
CA THR A 574 -6.88 4.44 25.81
C THR A 574 -6.67 4.27 27.30
N GLU A 575 -5.61 3.61 27.72
CA GLU A 575 -5.34 3.26 29.12
C GLU A 575 -3.84 3.11 29.37
N ASP A 576 -3.41 3.30 30.62
CA ASP A 576 -2.02 3.02 30.99
C ASP A 576 -1.74 1.52 30.85
N LEU A 577 -0.61 1.15 30.20
CA LEU A 577 -0.15 -0.24 30.10
C LEU A 577 0.15 -0.83 31.49
N GLY A 578 0.49 0.02 32.46
CA GLY A 578 0.92 -0.39 33.79
C GLY A 578 2.23 -1.16 33.75
N ILE A 579 3.10 -0.86 32.78
CA ILE A 579 4.46 -1.41 32.68
C ILE A 579 5.42 -0.38 33.26
N GLU A 580 6.20 -0.80 34.25
CA GLU A 580 7.36 -0.02 34.68
C GLU A 580 8.51 -0.25 33.69
N TRP A 581 8.90 0.80 32.98
CA TRP A 581 10.03 0.78 32.05
C TRP A 581 11.31 1.22 32.75
N ARG A 582 12.44 0.65 32.32
CA ARG A 582 13.78 1.10 32.74
C ARG A 582 14.01 2.55 32.30
N SER A 583 14.71 3.32 33.13
CA SER A 583 15.11 4.69 32.82
C SER A 583 16.42 4.80 32.02
N GLU A 584 17.11 3.69 31.77
CA GLU A 584 18.38 3.67 31.05
C GLU A 584 18.18 4.09 29.58
N PRO A 585 18.90 5.12 29.08
CA PRO A 585 18.79 5.54 27.69
C PRO A 585 19.16 4.39 26.74
N ARG A 586 18.29 4.11 25.78
CA ARG A 586 18.53 3.13 24.72
C ARG A 586 18.24 3.75 23.37
N SER A 587 19.22 3.74 22.48
CA SER A 587 19.05 4.16 21.09
C SER A 587 18.76 2.96 20.18
N VAL A 588 17.75 3.09 19.32
CA VAL A 588 17.28 2.04 18.42
C VAL A 588 17.16 2.58 16.99
N PHE A 589 17.77 1.87 16.04
CA PHE A 589 17.51 2.04 14.62
C PHE A 589 16.51 0.97 14.17
N PHE A 590 15.27 1.36 13.90
CA PHE A 590 14.17 0.44 13.65
C PHE A 590 13.87 0.27 12.15
N HIS A 591 13.82 -0.97 11.68
CA HIS A 591 13.35 -1.33 10.34
C HIS A 591 12.06 -2.15 10.40
N GLY A 592 10.94 -1.52 10.06
CA GLY A 592 9.66 -2.20 9.93
C GLY A 592 9.56 -3.06 8.67
N HIS A 593 8.74 -4.10 8.76
CA HIS A 593 8.56 -5.10 7.70
C HIS A 593 7.73 -4.54 6.54
N CYS A 594 7.92 -5.03 5.31
CA CYS A 594 7.19 -4.50 4.15
C CYS A 594 5.67 -4.68 4.24
N HIS A 595 5.18 -5.83 4.73
CA HIS A 595 3.75 -6.06 4.98
C HIS A 595 3.18 -5.12 6.05
N GLN A 596 3.98 -4.81 7.07
CA GLN A 596 3.60 -3.88 8.14
C GLN A 596 3.48 -2.45 7.61
N LYS A 597 4.48 -1.99 6.86
CA LYS A 597 4.46 -0.69 6.16
C LYS A 597 3.25 -0.58 5.24
N ALA A 598 2.98 -1.64 4.48
CA ALA A 598 1.89 -1.65 3.52
C ALA A 598 0.52 -1.57 4.19
N LEU A 599 0.28 -2.26 5.32
CA LEU A 599 -1.08 -2.44 5.84
C LEU A 599 -1.43 -1.59 7.05
N ILE A 600 -0.45 -1.23 7.90
CA ILE A 600 -0.70 -0.43 9.12
C ILE A 600 0.25 0.76 9.29
N GLY A 601 1.24 0.91 8.40
CA GLY A 601 2.29 1.92 8.55
C GLY A 601 3.20 1.67 9.75
N MET A 602 4.00 2.66 10.13
CA MET A 602 5.06 2.53 11.16
C MET A 602 4.73 3.22 12.48
N LYS A 603 3.64 4.01 12.52
CA LYS A 603 3.31 4.85 13.66
C LYS A 603 3.23 4.05 14.96
N ALA A 604 2.49 2.94 14.95
CA ALA A 604 2.28 2.15 16.16
C ALA A 604 3.59 1.55 16.72
N SER A 605 4.50 1.11 15.85
CA SER A 605 5.83 0.63 16.27
C SER A 605 6.67 1.72 16.91
N MET A 606 6.70 2.90 16.29
CA MET A 606 7.45 4.04 16.81
C MET A 606 6.87 4.52 18.14
N ASP A 607 5.54 4.52 18.27
CA ASP A 607 4.86 4.86 19.52
C ASP A 607 5.15 3.83 20.61
N ALA A 608 5.10 2.53 20.31
CA ALA A 608 5.47 1.47 21.26
C ALA A 608 6.92 1.61 21.77
N LEU A 609 7.87 1.94 20.89
CA LEU A 609 9.26 2.20 21.29
C LEU A 609 9.37 3.45 22.18
N ARG A 610 8.70 4.55 21.82
CA ARG A 610 8.67 5.78 22.63
C ARG A 610 8.05 5.57 24.01
N LEU A 611 6.97 4.79 24.09
CA LEU A 611 6.33 4.43 25.36
C LEU A 611 7.29 3.72 26.32
N ALA A 612 8.24 2.96 25.79
CA ALA A 612 9.29 2.30 26.57
C ALA A 612 10.53 3.18 26.86
N GLY A 613 10.44 4.50 26.63
CA GLY A 613 11.54 5.44 26.86
C GLY A 613 12.72 5.29 25.89
N ILE A 614 12.51 4.65 24.73
CA ILE A 614 13.56 4.39 23.75
C ILE A 614 13.66 5.56 22.76
N ASP A 615 14.89 6.03 22.54
CA ASP A 615 15.20 6.94 21.43
C ASP A 615 15.28 6.14 20.13
N ALA A 616 14.15 6.07 19.41
CA ALA A 616 14.01 5.27 18.20
C ALA A 616 14.01 6.14 16.94
N LYS A 617 14.85 5.76 15.97
CA LYS A 617 14.86 6.31 14.61
C LYS A 617 14.42 5.25 13.60
N GLU A 618 13.42 5.58 12.80
CA GLU A 618 13.00 4.70 11.71
C GLU A 618 14.06 4.68 10.59
N SER A 619 14.28 3.51 10.00
CA SER A 619 15.21 3.30 8.91
C SER A 619 14.87 4.08 7.64
N GLY A 620 13.59 4.38 7.41
CA GLY A 620 13.08 5.04 6.20
C GLY A 620 13.31 4.26 4.89
N ALA A 621 13.88 3.05 4.96
CA ALA A 621 14.16 2.20 3.81
C ALA A 621 12.92 1.39 3.41
N GLY A 622 12.84 0.94 2.16
CA GLY A 622 11.73 0.14 1.64
C GLY A 622 11.76 -1.31 2.13
N CYS A 623 11.95 -2.25 1.21
CA CYS A 623 12.07 -3.68 1.49
C CYS A 623 13.52 -4.05 1.86
N CYS A 624 13.72 -5.06 2.71
CA CYS A 624 15.06 -5.63 2.96
C CYS A 624 15.60 -6.48 1.79
N GLY A 625 14.72 -6.96 0.90
CA GLY A 625 15.06 -7.79 -0.25
C GLY A 625 14.83 -9.30 -0.07
N MET A 626 14.66 -9.80 1.15
CA MET A 626 14.54 -11.26 1.37
C MET A 626 13.22 -11.86 0.90
N ALA A 627 12.08 -11.21 1.22
CA ALA A 627 10.73 -11.61 0.81
C ALA A 627 10.46 -13.13 0.89
N GLY A 628 10.64 -13.73 2.08
CA GLY A 628 10.45 -15.16 2.28
C GLY A 628 11.55 -15.99 1.62
N SER A 629 11.19 -16.89 0.69
CA SER A 629 12.16 -17.71 -0.03
C SER A 629 12.88 -16.98 -1.16
N PHE A 630 12.36 -15.84 -1.62
CA PHE A 630 12.89 -15.13 -2.79
C PHE A 630 14.39 -14.89 -2.67
N GLY A 631 14.85 -14.35 -1.54
CA GLY A 631 16.28 -14.12 -1.31
C GLY A 631 17.12 -15.39 -1.22
N TYR A 632 16.52 -16.56 -0.99
CA TYR A 632 17.20 -17.85 -0.97
C TYR A 632 17.38 -18.47 -2.35
N GLU A 633 16.62 -18.03 -3.35
CA GLU A 633 16.66 -18.58 -4.70
C GLU A 633 17.93 -18.11 -5.42
N ALA A 634 18.63 -19.04 -6.08
CA ALA A 634 19.94 -18.77 -6.65
C ALA A 634 19.89 -17.64 -7.70
N GLU A 635 18.86 -17.64 -8.53
CA GLU A 635 18.58 -16.64 -9.56
C GLU A 635 18.17 -15.26 -8.99
N HIS A 636 17.72 -15.21 -7.73
CA HIS A 636 17.23 -13.98 -7.08
C HIS A 636 18.20 -13.40 -6.06
N TYR A 637 19.27 -14.12 -5.71
CA TYR A 637 20.22 -13.73 -4.67
C TYR A 637 20.77 -12.31 -4.88
N ASP A 638 21.27 -12.02 -6.08
CA ASP A 638 21.86 -10.71 -6.39
C ASP A 638 20.84 -9.58 -6.39
N VAL A 639 19.63 -9.82 -6.92
CA VAL A 639 18.55 -8.83 -6.88
C VAL A 639 18.13 -8.58 -5.43
N SER A 640 18.01 -9.63 -4.60
CA SER A 640 17.68 -9.49 -3.18
C SER A 640 18.71 -8.64 -2.42
N ARG A 641 20.00 -8.79 -2.75
CA ARG A 641 21.09 -7.97 -2.21
C ARG A 641 20.94 -6.52 -2.68
N LYS A 642 20.77 -6.28 -3.98
CA LYS A 642 20.59 -4.93 -4.55
C LYS A 642 19.41 -4.18 -3.92
N VAL A 643 18.30 -4.87 -3.64
CA VAL A 643 17.15 -4.28 -2.94
C VAL A 643 17.55 -3.79 -1.54
N GLY A 644 18.28 -4.59 -0.77
CA GLY A 644 18.76 -4.17 0.55
C GLY A 644 19.82 -3.07 0.48
N GLU A 645 20.67 -3.09 -0.55
CA GLU A 645 21.71 -2.09 -0.80
C GLU A 645 21.17 -0.72 -1.23
N GLU A 646 19.94 -0.66 -1.73
CA GLU A 646 19.34 0.60 -2.21
C GLU A 646 19.33 1.69 -1.14
N ARG A 647 18.95 1.33 0.11
CA ARG A 647 18.94 2.26 1.26
C ARG A 647 19.24 1.60 2.61
N LEU A 648 18.83 0.35 2.82
CA LEU A 648 18.83 -0.27 4.15
C LEU A 648 20.24 -0.61 4.63
N PHE A 649 20.99 -1.41 3.87
CA PHE A 649 22.30 -1.91 4.29
C PHE A 649 23.32 -0.78 4.48
N PRO A 650 23.40 0.25 3.60
CA PRO A 650 24.28 1.39 3.85
C PRO A 650 23.97 2.10 5.17
N ARG A 651 22.69 2.35 5.49
CA ARG A 651 22.28 2.99 6.74
C ARG A 651 22.58 2.13 7.96
N VAL A 652 22.39 0.81 7.88
CA VAL A 652 22.75 -0.11 8.96
C VAL A 652 24.26 -0.12 9.20
N ARG A 653 25.08 -0.08 8.13
CA ARG A 653 26.55 -0.05 8.25
C ARG A 653 27.07 1.25 8.86
N THR A 654 26.44 2.38 8.58
CA THR A 654 26.83 3.70 9.12
C THR A 654 26.21 4.02 10.49
N THR A 655 25.23 3.24 10.94
CA THR A 655 24.63 3.38 12.27
C THR A 655 25.68 3.06 13.34
N PRO A 656 25.81 3.85 14.42
CA PRO A 656 26.82 3.62 15.45
C PRO A 656 26.77 2.19 16.04
N PRO A 657 27.92 1.57 16.41
CA PRO A 657 27.96 0.20 16.91
C PRO A 657 27.09 -0.06 18.15
N GLU A 658 26.95 0.92 19.03
CA GLU A 658 26.17 0.90 20.27
C GLU A 658 24.65 1.02 20.04
N THR A 659 24.24 1.52 18.88
CA THR A 659 22.82 1.61 18.53
C THR A 659 22.27 0.23 18.20
N THR A 660 21.17 -0.15 18.85
CA THR A 660 20.51 -1.44 18.59
C THR A 660 19.81 -1.40 17.22
N ILE A 661 20.08 -2.37 16.36
CA ILE A 661 19.34 -2.56 15.11
C ILE A 661 18.10 -3.40 15.42
N ALA A 662 16.92 -2.80 15.36
CA ALA A 662 15.65 -3.48 15.65
C ALA A 662 14.85 -3.77 14.37
N ILE A 663 14.21 -4.93 14.31
CA ILE A 663 13.38 -5.37 13.19
C ILE A 663 12.03 -5.92 13.67
N ALA A 664 11.04 -5.95 12.79
CA ALA A 664 9.72 -6.51 13.09
C ALA A 664 9.49 -7.93 12.55
N GLY A 665 10.29 -8.45 11.61
CA GLY A 665 10.01 -9.76 11.00
C GLY A 665 11.26 -10.55 10.60
N VAL A 666 11.17 -11.87 10.62
CA VAL A 666 12.31 -12.80 10.51
C VAL A 666 13.07 -12.69 9.19
N SER A 667 12.39 -12.42 8.08
CA SER A 667 13.07 -12.24 6.79
C SER A 667 14.03 -11.05 6.82
N CYS A 668 13.66 -9.95 7.49
CA CYS A 668 14.55 -8.80 7.69
C CYS A 668 15.72 -9.13 8.61
N HIS A 669 15.50 -10.00 9.60
CA HIS A 669 16.55 -10.45 10.52
C HIS A 669 17.71 -11.09 9.77
N GLN A 670 17.41 -12.15 9.01
CA GLN A 670 18.39 -12.92 8.26
C GLN A 670 19.09 -12.05 7.21
N GLN A 671 18.32 -11.22 6.53
CA GLN A 671 18.81 -10.41 5.42
C GLN A 671 19.82 -9.34 5.86
N ILE A 672 19.54 -8.65 6.97
CA ILE A 672 20.43 -7.62 7.49
C ILE A 672 21.71 -8.26 8.06
N GLU A 673 21.58 -9.30 8.89
CA GLU A 673 22.76 -9.97 9.48
C GLU A 673 23.68 -10.52 8.39
N HIS A 674 23.10 -11.22 7.40
CA HIS A 674 23.85 -11.86 6.30
C HIS A 674 24.70 -10.88 5.50
N PHE A 675 24.17 -9.69 5.17
CA PHE A 675 24.86 -8.74 4.29
C PHE A 675 25.64 -7.63 5.02
N THR A 676 25.33 -7.37 6.29
CA THR A 676 25.96 -6.27 7.04
C THR A 676 26.84 -6.73 8.19
N GLY A 677 26.70 -7.98 8.64
CA GLY A 677 27.36 -8.49 9.84
C GLY A 677 26.87 -7.86 11.15
N ARG A 678 25.92 -6.92 11.10
CA ARG A 678 25.34 -6.29 12.30
C ARG A 678 24.29 -7.21 12.90
N ARG A 679 24.47 -7.55 14.17
CA ARG A 679 23.47 -8.28 14.96
C ARG A 679 22.17 -7.48 15.04
N VAL A 680 21.04 -8.16 14.86
CA VAL A 680 19.71 -7.54 14.94
C VAL A 680 18.88 -8.13 16.07
N GLN A 681 17.96 -7.33 16.62
CA GLN A 681 16.99 -7.76 17.62
C GLN A 681 15.57 -7.55 17.12
N HIS A 682 14.66 -8.42 17.52
CA HIS A 682 13.25 -8.23 17.25
C HIS A 682 12.69 -7.12 18.15
N ILE A 683 11.75 -6.30 17.66
CA ILE A 683 11.12 -5.21 18.43
C ILE A 683 10.55 -5.70 19.77
N ALA A 684 9.92 -6.88 19.78
CA ALA A 684 9.42 -7.49 21.02
C ALA A 684 10.54 -7.73 22.06
N GLU A 685 11.74 -8.11 21.64
CA GLU A 685 12.87 -8.31 22.56
C GLU A 685 13.37 -6.98 23.11
N VAL A 686 13.51 -5.99 22.23
CA VAL A 686 13.93 -4.63 22.61
C VAL A 686 13.00 -4.06 23.67
N LEU A 687 11.68 -4.17 23.45
CA LEU A 687 10.67 -3.73 24.42
C LEU A 687 10.71 -4.58 25.70
N ALA A 688 10.78 -5.91 25.59
CA ALA A 688 10.77 -6.79 26.76
C ALA A 688 12.00 -6.60 27.66
N GLU A 689 13.15 -6.26 27.07
CA GLU A 689 14.38 -5.93 27.81
C GLU A 689 14.25 -4.62 28.59
N GLN A 690 13.42 -3.67 28.12
CA GLN A 690 13.13 -2.42 28.82
C GLN A 690 12.11 -2.55 29.95
N VAL A 691 11.44 -3.69 30.13
CA VAL A 691 10.59 -3.93 31.31
C VAL A 691 11.48 -4.03 32.56
N GLN A 692 11.15 -3.25 33.59
CA GLN A 692 11.87 -3.19 34.85
C GLN A 692 11.95 -4.60 35.50
N PRO A 693 13.13 -5.03 35.98
CA PRO A 693 13.25 -6.28 36.72
C PRO A 693 12.35 -6.29 37.95
N GLY A 694 11.60 -7.38 38.15
CA GLY A 694 10.67 -7.49 39.28
C GLY A 694 9.33 -6.77 39.07
N HIS A 695 9.08 -6.20 37.88
CA HIS A 695 7.78 -5.62 37.52
C HIS A 695 6.63 -6.61 37.80
N VAL A 696 5.62 -6.14 38.53
CA VAL A 696 4.37 -6.86 38.78
C VAL A 696 3.22 -5.95 38.39
N TRP A 697 2.48 -6.35 37.37
CA TRP A 697 1.31 -5.59 36.96
C TRP A 697 0.26 -5.57 38.08
N ARG A 698 -0.25 -4.37 38.39
CA ARG A 698 -1.39 -4.17 39.28
C ARG A 698 -2.44 -3.37 38.52
N PRO A 699 -3.74 -3.62 38.72
CA PRO A 699 -4.75 -2.74 38.19
C PRO A 699 -4.46 -1.35 38.76
N GLY A 700 -4.36 -0.35 37.89
CA GLY A 700 -4.30 1.02 38.37
C GLY A 700 -5.51 1.26 39.26
N VAL A 701 -5.29 1.81 40.46
CA VAL A 701 -6.34 2.63 41.08
C VAL A 701 -6.60 3.69 40.03
N GLY A 702 -7.73 3.59 39.32
CA GLY A 702 -7.93 4.38 38.10
C GLY A 702 -7.68 5.85 38.35
N LYS A 703 -7.57 6.63 37.26
CA LYS A 703 -7.89 8.06 37.30
C LYS A 703 -9.38 8.23 37.68
N ALA A 704 -9.76 7.81 38.88
CA ALA A 704 -10.98 8.20 39.53
C ALA A 704 -10.75 9.64 39.97
N GLN A 705 -11.38 10.57 39.25
CA GLN A 705 -11.83 11.85 39.78
C GLN A 705 -10.85 12.50 40.78
N ALA A 706 -9.79 13.12 40.26
CA ALA A 706 -9.29 14.32 40.93
C ALA A 706 -10.33 15.41 40.64
N ALA A 707 -11.34 15.50 41.50
CA ALA A 707 -12.28 16.60 41.58
C ALA A 707 -11.56 17.81 42.21
N ASP A 708 -11.47 18.92 41.46
CA ASP A 708 -12.17 20.18 41.73
C ASP A 708 -12.05 21.12 40.51
#